data_AF-A0A520E8U7-F1
#
_entry.id   AF-A0A520E8U7-F1
#
_cell.length_a   1.000
_cell.length_b   1.000
_cell.length_c   1.000
_cell.angle_alpha   90.00
_cell.angle_beta   90.00
_cell.angle_gamma   90.00
#
_symmetry.space_group_name_H-M   'P 1'
#
loop_
_entity.id
_entity.type
_entity.pdbx_description
1 polymer ?
#
loop_
_entity_poly.entity_id
_entity_poly.type
_entity_poly.pdbx_seq_one_letter_code
_entity_poly.pdbx_strand_id
1 'polypeptide(L)'
;KDNILPLQPKQEELLPAYKDWVSFGEVIIELSKQLEEIGAEPAFAEHPLSKLNDQIYNQESPLNYIESLIGDLQLLLTTVDNFIHANEISTEHCTYLSQLIAIADDALLLSPLAESNNISLLDVNEENARKFDAEIKQYQQHQQNLINAQEQNKHWLLKLSPQDLETALALALKQEGSFFSFLNGSWKNLKKQLQQNYNFAQHQIKPSYSSVLQFLKAEYDAADTLNQFKNQLNNNYRFADIDKAIVSINTIRQKRGDQEIDYLIAHPNAADLIKKLTKLYPTLNELAQKLKLCLTDSDGKSFDELRDELEGISMNSESLLDLLPALKDYSKAPDNIKTLLHKIPVTPLETEASMANNTLKQFYQYNKIFAATDIRAIEKAVNQIQNGYKKLLKLNAEQIRASVRQRFLNHVEIGNMAISQLNNEQRTFKKDYNEGRKILENEFSKSMRYKSIRELSTKESGLVLKDIKPVWLMSPLSVSDSLPLDTSYFDVVIFDEASQITLEEGIPALYRSPQTIIVGDDKQMPPTNFFSSKTEDPDDLGTYENEDEGELLSADADSLLVQGSRKLNSTMLSWHYRSHYETLISYSNHAFYNAGLLTIPDKTVHHQQKEQIEVTKVDDVSKFADALFDRSISFHYHPNSVYEKRNNQDEANYIANLVRELLTRGIKESIGIVAFSQEQQHTIENALTNLAAVDKEFELLLEEAYNRTEDDQFVGLIIKNLENIQGDERDIIIMSVCYGYDSRKKILMNFGPVNKKGGEKRLNVIFSRAKKHMAIVSSVKYHNITNEYNEGANYFRRFLQYAESVSIGNMEMARAILDSLIFNKKEIAASTTSVILQQIKDQLQKQGFEVSENVGQSTFKCSLAVKLKPTDKSYILSILIDDDSHYGNPNLLEQYYQRPAILKSFGWRTMHLYAKDWLQNPQKMVELIVKRINETQIDDTEEEVELPTFDKIVEDQEIDTEQQTIKSASTSEPVIGYEQAVFERLIYTDMGSNKFWESAIEDVKLIIRFGKIGTKGQVNIKTFSSQELAKKEREKVVKEKLNKGYR
;
A
#
# COMPACT_ATOMS: atom_id res chain seq x y z
N LYS A 1 -15.70 -21.44 0.68
CA LYS A 1 -16.64 -21.42 1.82
C LYS A 1 -17.34 -22.75 1.99
N ASP A 2 -17.79 -23.37 0.90
CA ASP A 2 -18.52 -24.65 0.94
C ASP A 2 -17.68 -25.82 1.48
N ASN A 3 -16.34 -25.71 1.39
CA ASN A 3 -15.39 -26.70 1.92
C ASN A 3 -14.93 -26.42 3.36
N ILE A 4 -15.54 -25.46 4.08
CA ILE A 4 -15.18 -25.22 5.49
C ILE A 4 -15.87 -26.28 6.34
N LEU A 5 -15.09 -27.10 7.02
CA LEU A 5 -15.61 -28.18 7.85
C LEU A 5 -16.31 -27.60 9.11
N PRO A 6 -17.53 -28.05 9.47
CA PRO A 6 -18.18 -27.64 10.72
C PRO A 6 -17.51 -28.33 11.92
N LEU A 7 -16.51 -27.66 12.51
CA LEU A 7 -15.73 -28.17 13.64
C LEU A 7 -16.31 -27.74 15.00
N GLN A 8 -16.16 -28.59 16.01
CA GLN A 8 -16.45 -28.23 17.41
C GLN A 8 -15.39 -27.27 17.95
N PRO A 9 -15.68 -26.46 18.99
CA PRO A 9 -14.72 -25.47 19.53
C PRO A 9 -13.35 -26.07 19.90
N LYS A 10 -13.34 -27.27 20.51
CA LYS A 10 -12.10 -27.98 20.85
C LYS A 10 -11.28 -28.41 19.62
N GLN A 11 -11.95 -28.65 18.49
CA GLN A 11 -11.28 -29.01 17.23
C GLN A 11 -10.82 -27.75 16.48
N GLU A 12 -11.56 -26.64 16.56
CA GLU A 12 -11.11 -25.35 16.01
C GLU A 12 -9.80 -24.86 16.67
N GLU A 13 -9.62 -25.13 17.97
CA GLU A 13 -8.36 -24.83 18.69
C GLU A 13 -7.14 -25.60 18.15
N LEU A 14 -7.36 -26.76 17.49
CA LEU A 14 -6.29 -27.56 16.90
C LEU A 14 -5.88 -27.06 15.52
N LEU A 15 -6.66 -26.17 14.88
CA LEU A 15 -6.37 -25.68 13.54
C LEU A 15 -5.14 -24.74 13.57
N PRO A 16 -4.06 -25.08 12.84
CA PRO A 16 -2.91 -24.20 12.70
C PRO A 16 -3.23 -22.93 11.92
N ALA A 17 -2.28 -21.99 11.89
CA ALA A 17 -2.45 -20.75 11.16
C ALA A 17 -2.22 -20.99 9.65
N TYR A 18 -2.84 -20.17 8.80
CA TYR A 18 -2.76 -20.33 7.35
C TYR A 18 -1.33 -20.22 6.78
N LYS A 19 -0.43 -19.53 7.49
CA LYS A 19 1.01 -19.50 7.17
C LYS A 19 1.64 -20.91 7.14
N ASP A 20 1.12 -21.81 7.97
CA ASP A 20 1.61 -23.19 8.07
C ASP A 20 1.14 -23.98 6.84
N TRP A 21 -0.05 -23.68 6.30
CA TRP A 21 -0.51 -24.22 5.01
C TRP A 21 0.36 -23.73 3.84
N VAL A 22 0.72 -22.45 3.79
CA VAL A 22 1.62 -21.94 2.73
C VAL A 22 2.98 -22.65 2.76
N SER A 23 3.42 -23.12 3.93
CA SER A 23 4.72 -23.78 4.09
C SER A 23 4.67 -25.30 3.89
N PHE A 24 3.55 -25.96 4.24
CA PHE A 24 3.44 -27.42 4.30
C PHE A 24 2.24 -28.00 3.54
N GLY A 25 1.41 -27.19 2.89
CA GLY A 25 0.19 -27.64 2.19
C GLY A 25 0.46 -28.66 1.09
N GLU A 26 1.55 -28.50 0.33
CA GLU A 26 1.98 -29.47 -0.68
C GLU A 26 2.24 -30.87 -0.09
N VAL A 27 2.78 -30.94 1.14
CA VAL A 27 3.01 -32.23 1.83
C VAL A 27 1.68 -32.91 2.15
N ILE A 28 0.67 -32.13 2.53
CA ILE A 28 -0.68 -32.63 2.82
C ILE A 28 -1.36 -33.13 1.53
N ILE A 29 -1.24 -32.35 0.45
CA ILE A 29 -1.79 -32.71 -0.86
C ILE A 29 -1.16 -34.02 -1.38
N GLU A 30 0.16 -34.15 -1.33
CA GLU A 30 0.85 -35.35 -1.81
C GLU A 30 0.53 -36.57 -0.94
N LEU A 31 0.45 -36.42 0.39
CA LEU A 31 0.04 -37.50 1.29
C LEU A 31 -1.37 -37.99 0.98
N SER A 32 -2.35 -37.08 0.85
CA SER A 32 -3.72 -37.44 0.49
C SER A 32 -3.81 -38.08 -0.89
N LYS A 33 -3.04 -37.61 -1.87
CA LYS A 33 -2.99 -38.21 -3.21
C LYS A 33 -2.43 -39.64 -3.18
N GLN A 34 -1.35 -39.89 -2.43
CA GLN A 34 -0.81 -41.25 -2.32
C GLN A 34 -1.76 -42.20 -1.57
N LEU A 35 -2.51 -41.70 -0.59
CA LEU A 35 -3.58 -42.47 0.06
C LEU A 35 -4.66 -42.90 -0.95
N GLU A 36 -5.10 -41.99 -1.84
CA GLU A 36 -6.06 -42.32 -2.89
C GLU A 36 -5.49 -43.34 -3.90
N GLU A 37 -4.20 -43.25 -4.25
CA GLU A 37 -3.54 -44.18 -5.17
C GLU A 37 -3.50 -45.62 -4.65
N ILE A 38 -3.41 -45.83 -3.33
CA ILE A 38 -3.49 -47.15 -2.69
C ILE A 38 -4.94 -47.57 -2.35
N GLY A 39 -5.94 -46.76 -2.72
CA GLY A 39 -7.36 -47.04 -2.49
C GLY A 39 -7.88 -46.73 -1.09
N ALA A 40 -7.16 -45.92 -0.30
CA ALA A 40 -7.61 -45.42 0.99
C ALA A 40 -8.35 -44.08 0.85
N GLU A 41 -9.08 -43.68 1.89
CA GLU A 41 -9.68 -42.34 1.98
C GLU A 41 -8.57 -41.27 2.04
N PRO A 42 -8.77 -40.08 1.42
CA PRO A 42 -7.77 -39.02 1.39
C PRO A 42 -7.48 -38.39 2.77
N ALA A 43 -8.29 -38.68 3.79
CA ALA A 43 -8.12 -38.19 5.15
C ALA A 43 -7.17 -39.09 5.96
N PHE A 44 -5.97 -38.58 6.26
CA PHE A 44 -4.94 -39.38 6.94
C PHE A 44 -5.36 -39.86 8.34
N ALA A 45 -6.15 -39.09 9.09
CA ALA A 45 -6.50 -39.40 10.49
C ALA A 45 -7.18 -40.76 10.72
N GLU A 46 -7.85 -41.29 9.69
CA GLU A 46 -8.56 -42.56 9.72
C GLU A 46 -7.67 -43.74 9.30
N HIS A 47 -6.55 -43.48 8.64
CA HIS A 47 -5.64 -44.53 8.21
C HIS A 47 -4.87 -45.12 9.42
N PRO A 48 -4.69 -46.46 9.53
CA PRO A 48 -3.99 -47.07 10.66
C PRO A 48 -2.55 -46.57 10.85
N LEU A 49 -1.85 -46.28 9.74
CA LEU A 49 -0.50 -45.71 9.80
C LEU A 49 -0.46 -44.31 10.42
N SER A 50 -1.60 -43.60 10.52
CA SER A 50 -1.68 -42.36 11.29
C SER A 50 -1.58 -42.58 12.79
N LYS A 51 -1.55 -43.80 13.33
CA LYS A 51 -1.30 -44.01 14.76
C LYS A 51 0.19 -44.21 15.08
N LEU A 52 1.03 -44.28 14.05
CA LEU A 52 2.46 -44.54 14.20
C LEU A 52 3.25 -43.32 14.65
N ASN A 53 4.30 -43.59 15.42
CA ASN A 53 5.32 -42.62 15.73
C ASN A 53 6.11 -42.27 14.46
N ASP A 54 6.25 -40.97 14.18
CA ASP A 54 6.89 -40.44 12.96
C ASP A 54 8.39 -40.77 12.86
N GLN A 55 9.04 -41.12 13.97
CA GLN A 55 10.43 -41.59 13.99
C GLN A 55 10.63 -42.90 13.21
N ILE A 56 9.58 -43.70 13.02
CA ILE A 56 9.64 -44.96 12.28
C ILE A 56 9.91 -44.71 10.79
N TYR A 57 9.30 -43.68 10.22
CA TYR A 57 9.43 -43.36 8.79
C TYR A 57 10.86 -42.99 8.38
N ASN A 58 11.66 -42.57 9.36
CA ASN A 58 13.04 -42.12 9.18
C ASN A 58 14.10 -43.21 9.42
N GLN A 59 13.69 -44.44 9.74
CA GLN A 59 14.61 -45.57 9.89
C GLN A 59 15.18 -46.00 8.53
N GLU A 60 16.35 -46.68 8.54
CA GLU A 60 16.96 -47.20 7.30
C GLU A 60 16.10 -48.27 6.62
N SER A 61 15.40 -49.10 7.40
CA SER A 61 14.41 -50.07 6.91
C SER A 61 13.12 -50.00 7.75
N PRO A 62 12.20 -49.07 7.44
CA PRO A 62 10.99 -48.85 8.23
C PRO A 62 10.07 -50.07 8.31
N LEU A 63 9.91 -50.81 7.21
CA LEU A 63 9.06 -52.02 7.15
C LEU A 63 9.58 -53.13 8.07
N ASN A 64 10.88 -53.46 7.98
CA ASN A 64 11.45 -54.49 8.85
C ASN A 64 11.45 -54.05 10.32
N TYR A 65 11.67 -52.76 10.56
CA TYR A 65 11.67 -52.20 11.91
C TYR A 65 10.27 -52.28 12.55
N ILE A 66 9.22 -51.87 11.82
CA ILE A 66 7.85 -51.91 12.33
C ILE A 66 7.35 -53.34 12.52
N GLU A 67 7.64 -54.26 11.60
CA GLU A 67 7.27 -55.68 11.76
C GLU A 67 7.95 -56.31 12.96
N SER A 68 9.24 -56.05 13.17
CA SER A 68 9.97 -56.51 14.35
C SER A 68 9.40 -55.90 15.63
N LEU A 69 9.08 -54.60 15.62
CA LEU A 69 8.57 -53.89 16.79
C LEU A 69 7.17 -54.38 17.17
N ILE A 70 6.27 -54.58 16.19
CA ILE A 70 4.93 -55.12 16.40
C ILE A 70 5.01 -56.57 16.89
N GLY A 71 5.87 -57.40 16.30
CA GLY A 71 6.06 -58.79 16.74
C GLY A 71 6.51 -58.88 18.21
N ASP A 72 7.47 -58.03 18.60
CA ASP A 72 7.92 -57.91 19.98
C ASP A 72 6.78 -57.43 20.91
N LEU A 73 6.02 -56.41 20.48
CA LEU A 73 4.89 -55.86 21.24
C LEU A 73 3.79 -56.90 21.45
N GLN A 74 3.43 -57.67 20.42
CA GLN A 74 2.44 -58.75 20.52
C GLN A 74 2.89 -59.84 21.49
N LEU A 75 4.19 -60.21 21.48
CA LEU A 75 4.75 -61.17 22.42
C LEU A 75 4.70 -60.65 23.87
N LEU A 76 5.07 -59.39 24.09
CA LEU A 76 5.02 -58.74 25.40
C LEU A 76 3.58 -58.63 25.90
N LEU A 77 2.64 -58.18 25.06
CA LEU A 77 1.21 -58.11 25.38
C LEU A 77 0.65 -59.48 25.74
N THR A 78 1.02 -60.53 25.00
CA THR A 78 0.61 -61.92 25.29
C THR A 78 1.20 -62.40 26.63
N THR A 79 2.43 -62.01 26.95
CA THR A 79 3.08 -62.35 28.23
C THR A 79 2.37 -61.68 29.41
N VAL A 80 2.02 -60.40 29.26
CA VAL A 80 1.28 -59.63 30.26
C VAL A 80 -0.13 -60.19 30.44
N ASP A 81 -0.82 -60.54 29.37
CA ASP A 81 -2.17 -61.13 29.39
C ASP A 81 -2.19 -62.48 30.12
N ASN A 82 -1.27 -63.37 29.76
CA ASN A 82 -1.09 -64.65 30.44
C ASN A 82 -0.79 -64.47 31.93
N PHE A 83 -0.04 -63.42 32.29
CA PHE A 83 0.24 -63.10 33.69
C PHE A 83 -1.01 -62.63 34.44
N ILE A 84 -1.79 -61.72 33.84
CA ILE A 84 -3.04 -61.21 34.41
C ILE A 84 -4.00 -62.37 34.68
N HIS A 85 -4.17 -63.26 33.68
CA HIS A 85 -5.05 -64.42 33.80
C HIS A 85 -4.54 -65.46 34.81
N ALA A 86 -3.24 -65.81 34.79
CA ALA A 86 -2.67 -66.83 35.67
C ALA A 86 -2.63 -66.42 37.16
N ASN A 87 -2.74 -65.13 37.46
CA ASN A 87 -2.71 -64.60 38.83
C ASN A 87 -4.02 -63.89 39.23
N GLU A 88 -5.09 -64.06 38.45
CA GLU A 88 -6.45 -63.56 38.74
C GLU A 88 -6.51 -62.07 39.12
N ILE A 89 -5.76 -61.22 38.39
CA ILE A 89 -5.74 -59.79 38.67
C ILE A 89 -7.08 -59.15 38.29
N SER A 90 -7.69 -58.40 39.22
CA SER A 90 -8.97 -57.72 38.99
C SER A 90 -8.91 -56.73 37.82
N THR A 91 -9.95 -56.72 36.98
CA THR A 91 -10.08 -55.85 35.80
C THR A 91 -9.99 -54.37 36.14
N GLU A 92 -10.38 -53.96 37.35
CA GLU A 92 -10.30 -52.58 37.84
C GLU A 92 -8.86 -52.03 37.84
N HIS A 93 -7.86 -52.90 37.92
CA HIS A 93 -6.45 -52.51 38.01
C HIS A 93 -5.57 -53.00 36.85
N CYS A 94 -6.16 -53.65 35.84
CA CYS A 94 -5.43 -54.16 34.69
C CYS A 94 -6.10 -53.82 33.34
N THR A 95 -7.02 -52.85 33.31
CA THR A 95 -7.61 -52.36 32.06
C THR A 95 -6.59 -51.58 31.23
N TYR A 96 -5.82 -50.71 31.90
CA TYR A 96 -4.81 -49.85 31.27
C TYR A 96 -3.40 -50.24 31.70
N LEU A 97 -2.41 -50.07 30.80
CA LEU A 97 -1.00 -50.33 31.10
C LEU A 97 -0.48 -49.51 32.29
N SER A 98 -0.93 -48.26 32.43
CA SER A 98 -0.53 -47.36 33.53
C SER A 98 -0.95 -47.90 34.90
N GLN A 99 -2.13 -48.52 35.02
CA GLN A 99 -2.60 -49.12 36.25
C GLN A 99 -1.75 -50.33 36.64
N LEU A 100 -1.43 -51.18 35.65
CA LEU A 100 -0.64 -52.38 35.90
C LEU A 100 0.82 -52.05 36.26
N ILE A 101 1.38 -51.00 35.65
CA ILE A 101 2.69 -50.45 36.06
C ILE A 101 2.62 -49.89 37.48
N ALA A 102 1.58 -49.15 37.84
CA ALA A 102 1.41 -48.62 39.19
C ALA A 102 1.36 -49.74 40.24
N ILE A 103 0.56 -50.79 40.00
CA ILE A 103 0.54 -51.99 40.85
C ILE A 103 1.93 -52.64 40.95
N ALA A 104 2.65 -52.78 39.84
CA ALA A 104 3.96 -53.41 39.85
C ALA A 104 5.03 -52.54 40.54
N ASP A 105 4.91 -51.21 40.50
CA ASP A 105 5.77 -50.26 41.20
C ASP A 105 5.51 -50.31 42.72
N ASP A 106 4.25 -50.37 43.13
CA ASP A 106 3.91 -50.56 44.55
C ASP A 106 4.31 -51.97 45.05
N ALA A 107 4.26 -52.99 44.19
CA ALA A 107 4.83 -54.31 44.49
C ALA A 107 6.35 -54.26 44.69
N LEU A 108 7.09 -53.45 43.93
CA LEU A 108 8.53 -53.24 44.11
C LEU A 108 8.83 -52.64 45.49
N LEU A 109 8.01 -51.67 45.94
CA LEU A 109 8.11 -51.10 47.29
C LEU A 109 7.81 -52.14 48.39
N LEU A 110 6.87 -53.05 48.13
CA LEU A 110 6.48 -54.13 49.05
C LEU A 110 7.43 -55.34 49.04
N SER A 111 8.34 -55.44 48.07
CA SER A 111 9.22 -56.61 47.88
C SER A 111 10.01 -57.00 49.14
N PRO A 112 10.63 -56.08 49.90
CA PRO A 112 11.38 -56.44 51.12
C PRO A 112 10.51 -57.11 52.19
N LEU A 113 9.21 -56.76 52.26
CA LEU A 113 8.24 -57.34 53.19
C LEU A 113 7.74 -58.70 52.71
N ALA A 114 7.51 -58.85 51.40
CA ALA A 114 7.13 -60.12 50.80
C ALA A 114 8.27 -61.17 50.86
N GLU A 115 9.53 -60.75 50.72
CA GLU A 115 10.72 -61.61 50.82
C GLU A 115 10.96 -62.11 52.24
N SER A 116 10.80 -61.22 53.23
CA SER A 116 10.96 -61.55 54.66
C SER A 116 9.70 -62.16 55.29
N ASN A 117 8.60 -62.27 54.53
CA ASN A 117 7.29 -62.78 54.95
C ASN A 117 6.66 -61.97 56.10
N ASN A 118 6.82 -60.65 56.07
CA ASN A 118 6.39 -59.70 57.10
C ASN A 118 5.36 -58.68 56.59
N ILE A 119 4.58 -59.00 55.57
CA ILE A 119 3.53 -58.11 55.04
C ILE A 119 2.55 -57.68 56.15
N SER A 120 2.34 -58.55 57.13
CA SER A 120 1.48 -58.30 58.28
C SER A 120 1.95 -57.14 59.19
N LEU A 121 3.23 -56.73 59.10
CA LEU A 121 3.74 -55.52 59.76
C LEU A 121 3.09 -54.23 59.23
N LEU A 122 2.40 -54.27 58.09
CA LEU A 122 1.68 -53.13 57.54
C LEU A 122 0.35 -52.85 58.24
N ASP A 123 -0.21 -53.80 59.00
CA ASP A 123 -1.41 -53.57 59.80
C ASP A 123 -1.06 -53.22 61.24
N VAL A 124 -1.25 -51.95 61.59
CA VAL A 124 -0.95 -51.40 62.94
C VAL A 124 -1.80 -52.06 64.04
N ASN A 125 -2.87 -52.76 63.68
CA ASN A 125 -3.71 -53.49 64.62
C ASN A 125 -3.19 -54.89 64.96
N GLU A 126 -2.27 -55.45 64.17
CA GLU A 126 -1.67 -56.75 64.46
C GLU A 126 -0.67 -56.69 65.62
N GLU A 127 -0.62 -57.78 66.39
CA GLU A 127 0.28 -57.93 67.53
C GLU A 127 1.76 -57.81 67.13
N ASN A 128 2.14 -58.40 65.99
CA ASN A 128 3.50 -58.35 65.46
C ASN A 128 3.90 -56.93 65.02
N ALA A 129 2.98 -56.16 64.43
CA ALA A 129 3.23 -54.78 64.03
C ALA A 129 3.42 -53.85 65.23
N ARG A 130 2.60 -54.01 66.29
CA ARG A 130 2.74 -53.25 67.55
C ARG A 130 4.06 -53.54 68.25
N LYS A 131 4.47 -54.80 68.25
CA LYS A 131 5.76 -55.23 68.79
C LYS A 131 6.92 -54.62 68.00
N PHE A 132 6.86 -54.67 66.67
CA PHE A 132 7.82 -54.03 65.79
C PHE A 132 7.92 -52.53 66.06
N ASP A 133 6.79 -51.80 66.10
CA ASP A 133 6.76 -50.35 66.34
C ASP A 133 7.36 -49.97 67.72
N ALA A 134 7.14 -50.79 68.74
CA ALA A 134 7.74 -50.59 70.06
C ALA A 134 9.26 -50.78 70.03
N GLU A 135 9.75 -51.81 69.35
CA GLU A 135 11.18 -52.07 69.17
C GLU A 135 11.83 -51.01 68.27
N ILE A 136 11.14 -50.49 67.25
CA ILE A 136 11.62 -49.37 66.43
C ILE A 136 11.73 -48.07 67.24
N LYS A 137 10.79 -47.78 68.14
CA LYS A 137 10.93 -46.62 69.05
C LYS A 137 12.15 -46.73 69.95
N GLN A 138 12.46 -47.94 70.43
CA GLN A 138 13.69 -48.19 71.20
C GLN A 138 14.93 -47.99 70.33
N TYR A 139 14.92 -48.49 69.09
CA TYR A 139 15.99 -48.28 68.13
C TYR A 139 16.25 -46.79 67.85
N GLN A 140 15.19 -46.01 67.59
CA GLN A 140 15.27 -44.56 67.41
C GLN A 140 15.81 -43.85 68.66
N GLN A 141 15.43 -44.30 69.86
CA GLN A 141 15.99 -43.77 71.10
C GLN A 141 17.49 -44.05 71.21
N HIS A 142 17.96 -45.23 70.81
CA HIS A 142 19.38 -45.55 70.76
C HIS A 142 20.13 -44.72 69.71
N GLN A 143 19.52 -44.46 68.54
CA GLN A 143 20.07 -43.56 67.52
C GLN A 143 20.23 -42.14 68.08
N GLN A 144 19.19 -41.61 68.73
CA GLN A 144 19.23 -40.28 69.34
C GLN A 144 20.27 -40.19 70.47
N ASN A 145 20.42 -41.25 71.27
CA ASN A 145 21.45 -41.32 72.32
C ASN A 145 22.87 -41.25 71.73
N LEU A 146 23.12 -41.94 70.61
CA LEU A 146 24.40 -41.85 69.90
C LEU A 146 24.64 -40.44 69.36
N ILE A 147 23.65 -39.83 68.71
CA ILE A 147 23.74 -38.45 68.18
C ILE A 147 24.07 -37.47 69.31
N ASN A 148 23.38 -37.58 70.46
CA ASN A 148 23.63 -36.72 71.62
C ASN A 148 25.05 -36.90 72.17
N ALA A 149 25.56 -38.13 72.20
CA ALA A 149 26.93 -38.42 72.64
C ALA A 149 27.99 -37.91 71.64
N GLN A 150 27.72 -37.98 70.33
CA GLN A 150 28.58 -37.42 69.29
C GLN A 150 28.66 -35.89 69.39
N GLU A 151 27.54 -35.22 69.63
CA GLU A 151 27.49 -33.76 69.84
C GLU A 151 28.32 -33.31 71.04
N GLN A 152 28.31 -34.07 72.15
CA GLN A 152 29.17 -33.79 73.31
C GLN A 152 30.67 -33.94 72.99
N ASN A 153 31.01 -34.69 71.95
CA ASN A 153 32.38 -34.98 71.52
C ASN A 153 32.82 -34.23 70.25
N LYS A 154 32.05 -33.26 69.77
CA LYS A 154 32.38 -32.51 68.55
C LYS A 154 33.70 -31.73 68.56
N HIS A 155 34.24 -31.46 69.75
CA HIS A 155 35.48 -30.70 69.93
C HIS A 155 36.75 -31.58 69.89
N TRP A 156 36.62 -32.88 69.61
CA TRP A 156 37.76 -33.73 69.27
C TRP A 156 38.30 -33.39 67.88
N LEU A 157 39.59 -33.09 67.80
CA LEU A 157 40.33 -32.91 66.55
C LEU A 157 40.75 -34.28 65.97
N LEU A 158 41.14 -35.20 66.85
CA LEU A 158 41.45 -36.59 66.50
C LEU A 158 41.06 -37.51 67.65
N LYS A 159 40.00 -38.30 67.47
CA LYS A 159 39.47 -39.21 68.51
C LYS A 159 40.44 -40.37 68.75
N LEU A 160 40.55 -40.79 70.01
CA LEU A 160 41.34 -41.98 70.38
C LEU A 160 40.62 -43.25 69.93
N SER A 161 41.37 -44.30 69.59
CA SER A 161 40.79 -45.63 69.35
C SER A 161 40.11 -46.15 70.64
N PRO A 162 39.11 -47.05 70.55
CA PRO A 162 38.47 -47.62 71.74
C PRO A 162 39.46 -48.26 72.72
N GLN A 163 40.52 -48.89 72.21
CA GLN A 163 41.54 -49.57 73.01
C GLN A 163 42.50 -48.58 73.70
N ASP A 164 42.87 -47.49 73.01
CA ASP A 164 43.68 -46.42 73.61
C ASP A 164 42.88 -45.61 74.64
N LEU A 165 41.57 -45.47 74.43
CA LEU A 165 40.66 -44.74 75.30
C LEU A 165 40.55 -45.37 76.70
N GLU A 166 40.40 -46.69 76.79
CA GLU A 166 40.33 -47.38 78.10
C GLU A 166 41.61 -47.17 78.91
N THR A 167 42.75 -47.29 78.24
CA THR A 167 44.07 -47.11 78.85
C THR A 167 44.27 -45.65 79.29
N ALA A 168 43.90 -44.69 78.44
CA ALA A 168 43.97 -43.27 78.71
C ALA A 168 43.04 -42.84 79.86
N LEU A 169 41.81 -43.36 79.89
CA LEU A 169 40.82 -43.01 80.90
C LEU A 169 41.21 -43.54 82.29
N ALA A 170 41.71 -44.78 82.37
CA ALA A 170 42.22 -45.34 83.62
C ALA A 170 43.43 -44.56 84.16
N LEU A 171 44.33 -44.11 83.27
CA LEU A 171 45.47 -43.27 83.64
C LEU A 171 45.02 -41.87 84.11
N ALA A 172 44.04 -41.26 83.44
CA ALA A 172 43.51 -39.94 83.79
C ALA A 172 42.81 -39.94 85.14
N LEU A 173 41.92 -40.90 85.42
CA LEU A 173 41.21 -40.99 86.70
C LEU A 173 42.14 -41.20 87.91
N LYS A 174 43.28 -41.89 87.71
CA LYS A 174 44.25 -42.16 88.79
C LYS A 174 45.19 -40.98 89.10
N GLN A 175 45.48 -40.14 88.11
CA GLN A 175 46.53 -39.12 88.20
C GLN A 175 46.00 -37.67 88.24
N GLU A 176 44.80 -37.42 87.71
CA GLU A 176 44.17 -36.11 87.71
C GLU A 176 43.73 -35.72 89.14
N GLY A 177 44.45 -34.79 89.78
CA GLY A 177 44.21 -34.34 91.17
C GLY A 177 45.25 -34.84 92.21
N SER A 178 46.23 -35.66 91.80
CA SER A 178 47.28 -36.16 92.71
C SER A 178 48.42 -35.14 92.93
N PHE A 179 48.87 -34.98 94.20
CA PHE A 179 49.83 -33.95 94.65
C PHE A 179 51.23 -34.06 93.98
N PHE A 180 51.66 -35.26 93.59
CA PHE A 180 52.96 -35.50 92.93
C PHE A 180 52.84 -35.86 91.43
N SER A 181 51.69 -35.61 90.80
CA SER A 181 51.42 -35.98 89.39
C SER A 181 52.40 -35.39 88.35
N PHE A 182 53.17 -34.35 88.71
CA PHE A 182 54.18 -33.74 87.85
C PHE A 182 55.44 -34.61 87.61
N LEU A 183 55.67 -35.64 88.43
CA LEU A 183 56.81 -36.57 88.30
C LEU A 183 56.51 -37.79 87.40
N ASN A 184 55.25 -38.01 86.98
CA ASN A 184 54.88 -39.15 86.16
C ASN A 184 54.97 -38.82 84.65
N GLY A 185 55.96 -39.39 83.96
CA GLY A 185 56.20 -39.17 82.53
C GLY A 185 55.05 -39.62 81.61
N SER A 186 54.34 -40.69 81.96
CA SER A 186 53.21 -41.20 81.17
C SER A 186 52.00 -40.25 81.21
N TRP A 187 51.71 -39.66 82.37
CA TRP A 187 50.65 -38.66 82.54
C TRP A 187 50.98 -37.36 81.79
N LYS A 188 52.24 -36.93 81.79
CA LYS A 188 52.68 -35.74 81.05
C LYS A 188 52.52 -35.92 79.53
N ASN A 189 52.81 -37.10 79.00
CA ASN A 189 52.58 -37.43 77.60
C ASN A 189 51.09 -37.49 77.25
N LEU A 190 50.26 -38.14 78.09
CA LEU A 190 48.81 -38.19 77.87
C LEU A 190 48.19 -36.78 77.86
N LYS A 191 48.58 -35.92 78.80
CA LYS A 191 48.13 -34.52 78.85
C LYS A 191 48.52 -33.76 77.57
N LYS A 192 49.74 -33.95 77.08
CA LYS A 192 50.22 -33.34 75.84
C LYS A 192 49.43 -33.85 74.62
N GLN A 193 49.17 -35.16 74.54
CA GLN A 193 48.37 -35.75 73.47
C GLN A 193 46.92 -35.25 73.49
N LEU A 194 46.28 -35.17 74.66
CA LEU A 194 44.91 -34.64 74.75
C LEU A 194 44.82 -33.17 74.39
N GLN A 195 45.82 -32.35 74.77
CA GLN A 195 45.89 -30.94 74.37
C GLN A 195 46.08 -30.74 72.86
N GLN A 196 46.66 -31.73 72.16
CA GLN A 196 46.81 -31.71 70.71
C GLN A 196 45.57 -32.25 70.00
N ASN A 197 44.90 -33.23 70.59
CA ASN A 197 43.81 -33.98 69.96
C ASN A 197 42.40 -33.48 70.34
N TYR A 198 42.28 -32.59 71.34
CA TYR A 198 41.01 -32.01 71.77
C TYR A 198 41.09 -30.50 71.91
N ASN A 199 40.09 -29.79 71.38
CA ASN A 199 40.04 -28.33 71.41
C ASN A 199 39.39 -27.80 72.69
N PHE A 200 40.20 -27.64 73.74
CA PHE A 200 39.75 -27.10 75.03
C PHE A 200 39.36 -25.62 75.00
N ALA A 201 39.73 -24.85 73.97
CA ALA A 201 39.41 -23.42 73.89
C ALA A 201 37.92 -23.15 73.57
N GLN A 202 37.20 -24.17 73.08
CA GLN A 202 35.78 -24.07 72.73
C GLN A 202 34.83 -24.22 73.93
N HIS A 203 35.37 -24.50 75.13
CA HIS A 203 34.58 -24.61 76.35
C HIS A 203 34.73 -23.35 77.21
N GLN A 204 33.61 -22.77 77.66
CA GLN A 204 33.62 -21.64 78.59
C GLN A 204 34.29 -22.00 79.94
N ILE A 205 34.14 -23.25 80.38
CA ILE A 205 34.83 -23.85 81.52
C ILE A 205 35.57 -25.08 81.01
N LYS A 206 36.91 -25.09 81.11
CA LYS A 206 37.72 -26.20 80.60
C LYS A 206 37.35 -27.50 81.32
N PRO A 207 36.83 -28.53 80.62
CA PRO A 207 36.53 -29.81 81.22
C PRO A 207 37.81 -30.53 81.66
N SER A 208 37.69 -31.42 82.65
CA SER A 208 38.80 -32.27 83.07
C SER A 208 39.18 -33.25 81.94
N TYR A 209 40.43 -33.69 81.89
CA TYR A 209 40.89 -34.67 80.89
C TYR A 209 40.13 -35.99 81.04
N SER A 210 39.82 -36.42 82.27
CA SER A 210 38.94 -37.56 82.55
C SER A 210 37.52 -37.36 82.00
N SER A 211 36.93 -36.17 82.13
CA SER A 211 35.57 -35.90 81.61
C SER A 211 35.53 -36.01 80.09
N VAL A 212 36.51 -35.44 79.40
CA VAL A 212 36.62 -35.50 77.93
C VAL A 212 36.76 -36.95 77.43
N LEU A 213 37.51 -37.79 78.14
CA LEU A 213 37.64 -39.22 77.84
C LEU A 213 36.37 -40.01 78.18
N GLN A 214 35.66 -39.66 79.27
CA GLN A 214 34.39 -40.29 79.62
C GLN A 214 33.30 -39.98 78.60
N PHE A 215 33.24 -38.74 78.10
CA PHE A 215 32.33 -38.39 77.01
C PHE A 215 32.63 -39.21 75.75
N LEU A 216 33.90 -39.35 75.38
CA LEU A 216 34.27 -40.16 74.21
C LEU A 216 33.91 -41.64 74.41
N LYS A 217 34.04 -42.16 75.63
CA LYS A 217 33.64 -43.54 75.96
C LYS A 217 32.13 -43.73 75.84
N ALA A 218 31.35 -42.76 76.31
CA ALA A 218 29.90 -42.78 76.18
C ALA A 218 29.43 -42.79 74.72
N GLU A 219 30.17 -42.13 73.81
CA GLU A 219 29.88 -42.20 72.36
C GLU A 219 30.11 -43.61 71.81
N TYR A 220 31.24 -44.25 72.13
CA TYR A 220 31.53 -45.62 71.66
C TYR A 220 30.57 -46.65 72.26
N ASP A 221 30.28 -46.57 73.57
CA ASP A 221 29.31 -47.45 74.22
C ASP A 221 27.90 -47.29 73.59
N ALA A 222 27.49 -46.07 73.24
CA ALA A 222 26.23 -45.81 72.55
C ALA A 222 26.22 -46.37 71.11
N ALA A 223 27.35 -46.28 70.39
CA ALA A 223 27.47 -46.81 69.03
C ALA A 223 27.39 -48.34 69.01
N ASP A 224 28.07 -49.02 69.94
CA ASP A 224 28.02 -50.48 70.07
C ASP A 224 26.61 -50.96 70.46
N THR A 225 25.96 -50.26 71.41
CA THR A 225 24.58 -50.57 71.81
C THR A 225 23.63 -50.48 70.61
N LEU A 226 23.74 -49.41 69.81
CA LEU A 226 22.92 -49.22 68.61
C LEU A 226 23.17 -50.32 67.58
N ASN A 227 24.42 -50.68 67.32
CA ASN A 227 24.79 -51.72 66.35
C ASN A 227 24.30 -53.11 66.77
N GLN A 228 24.41 -53.46 68.07
CA GLN A 228 23.88 -54.70 68.60
C GLN A 228 22.36 -54.77 68.44
N PHE A 229 21.65 -53.68 68.76
CA PHE A 229 20.21 -53.59 68.61
C PHE A 229 19.78 -53.64 67.13
N LYS A 230 20.51 -52.99 66.22
CA LYS A 230 20.30 -53.06 64.77
C LYS A 230 20.39 -54.51 64.25
N ASN A 231 21.44 -55.23 64.66
CA ASN A 231 21.64 -56.63 64.27
C ASN A 231 20.55 -57.55 64.84
N GLN A 232 20.10 -57.29 66.06
CA GLN A 232 18.99 -58.00 66.67
C GLN A 232 17.69 -57.82 65.88
N LEU A 233 17.37 -56.59 65.47
CA LEU A 233 16.19 -56.29 64.64
C LEU A 233 16.27 -56.95 63.26
N ASN A 234 17.42 -56.87 62.58
CA ASN A 234 17.65 -57.54 61.29
C ASN A 234 17.37 -59.05 61.40
N ASN A 235 17.86 -59.71 62.46
CA ASN A 235 17.66 -61.14 62.66
C ASN A 235 16.22 -61.50 63.06
N ASN A 236 15.61 -60.73 63.96
CA ASN A 236 14.25 -60.98 64.45
C ASN A 236 13.21 -60.93 63.34
N TYR A 237 13.33 -59.94 62.44
CA TYR A 237 12.39 -59.73 61.34
C TYR A 237 12.95 -60.19 59.99
N ARG A 238 14.12 -60.83 59.94
CA ARG A 238 14.74 -61.36 58.71
C ARG A 238 14.90 -60.31 57.60
N PHE A 239 15.13 -59.05 57.96
CA PHE A 239 15.46 -58.00 57.00
C PHE A 239 16.98 -57.96 56.76
N ALA A 240 17.39 -57.74 55.52
CA ALA A 240 18.80 -57.52 55.18
C ALA A 240 19.32 -56.18 55.72
N ASP A 241 18.46 -55.16 55.75
CA ASP A 241 18.76 -53.83 56.29
C ASP A 241 17.49 -53.20 56.87
N ILE A 242 17.39 -53.19 58.20
CA ILE A 242 16.24 -52.67 58.95
C ILE A 242 15.99 -51.19 58.66
N ASP A 243 17.03 -50.39 58.37
CA ASP A 243 16.86 -48.96 58.09
C ASP A 243 16.06 -48.75 56.80
N LYS A 244 16.38 -49.50 55.74
CA LYS A 244 15.63 -49.49 54.47
C LYS A 244 14.22 -50.06 54.64
N ALA A 245 14.07 -51.11 55.45
CA ALA A 245 12.77 -51.71 55.74
C ALA A 245 11.84 -50.73 56.47
N ILE A 246 12.34 -50.00 57.48
CA ILE A 246 11.58 -48.97 58.21
C ILE A 246 11.09 -47.87 57.26
N VAL A 247 11.96 -47.37 56.37
CA VAL A 247 11.59 -46.34 55.39
C VAL A 247 10.50 -46.86 54.46
N SER A 248 10.64 -48.08 53.95
CA SER A 248 9.67 -48.70 53.03
C SER A 248 8.32 -48.91 53.74
N ILE A 249 8.32 -49.50 54.94
CA ILE A 249 7.11 -49.73 55.76
C ILE A 249 6.39 -48.41 56.05
N ASN A 250 7.12 -47.36 56.45
CA ASN A 250 6.51 -46.07 56.76
C ASN A 250 5.93 -45.39 55.51
N THR A 251 6.62 -45.50 54.38
CA THR A 251 6.15 -44.95 53.08
C THR A 251 4.86 -45.64 52.66
N ILE A 252 4.82 -46.97 52.74
CA ILE A 252 3.63 -47.77 52.39
C ILE A 252 2.47 -47.50 53.37
N ARG A 253 2.74 -47.39 54.67
CA ARG A 253 1.71 -47.05 55.67
C ARG A 253 1.11 -45.66 55.43
N GLN A 254 1.87 -44.71 54.90
CA GLN A 254 1.37 -43.37 54.54
C GLN A 254 0.50 -43.38 53.27
N LYS A 255 0.77 -44.31 52.35
CA LYS A 255 -0.02 -44.54 51.13
C LYS A 255 -1.25 -45.46 51.35
N ARG A 256 -1.55 -45.88 52.59
CA ARG A 256 -2.77 -46.65 52.89
C ARG A 256 -4.00 -45.85 52.48
N GLY A 257 -4.91 -46.48 51.72
CA GLY A 257 -6.03 -45.81 51.05
C GLY A 257 -5.85 -45.63 49.54
N ASP A 258 -4.63 -45.87 49.01
CA ASP A 258 -4.41 -46.03 47.56
C ASP A 258 -4.98 -47.39 47.10
N GLN A 259 -5.76 -47.36 46.02
CA GLN A 259 -6.54 -48.51 45.53
C GLN A 259 -5.64 -49.72 45.22
N GLU A 260 -4.48 -49.48 44.64
CA GLU A 260 -3.50 -50.47 44.20
C GLU A 260 -2.78 -51.17 45.38
N ILE A 261 -2.40 -50.40 46.40
CA ILE A 261 -1.72 -50.94 47.59
C ILE A 261 -2.69 -51.76 48.44
N ASP A 262 -3.90 -51.24 48.64
CA ASP A 262 -4.93 -51.95 49.41
C ASP A 262 -5.31 -53.27 48.71
N TYR A 263 -5.39 -53.27 47.38
CA TYR A 263 -5.58 -54.48 46.57
C TYR A 263 -4.46 -55.51 46.78
N LEU A 264 -3.18 -55.10 46.71
CA LEU A 264 -2.04 -56.01 46.89
C LEU A 264 -1.98 -56.64 48.28
N ILE A 265 -2.32 -55.88 49.32
CA ILE A 265 -2.30 -56.35 50.71
C ILE A 265 -3.48 -57.28 51.00
N ALA A 266 -4.67 -57.00 50.44
CA ALA A 266 -5.87 -57.81 50.62
C ALA A 266 -5.86 -59.12 49.83
N HIS A 267 -4.94 -59.29 48.87
CA HIS A 267 -4.87 -60.46 48.02
C HIS A 267 -4.56 -61.75 48.83
N PRO A 268 -5.29 -62.88 48.61
CA PRO A 268 -5.12 -64.11 49.39
C PRO A 268 -3.68 -64.67 49.42
N ASN A 269 -2.94 -64.42 48.34
CA ASN A 269 -1.53 -64.81 48.18
C ASN A 269 -0.62 -63.58 47.98
N ALA A 270 -0.82 -62.50 48.73
CA ALA A 270 -0.12 -61.22 48.60
C ALA A 270 1.41 -61.37 48.41
N ALA A 271 2.09 -62.16 49.25
CA ALA A 271 3.55 -62.33 49.17
C ALA A 271 4.03 -62.99 47.87
N ASP A 272 3.26 -63.91 47.30
CA ASP A 272 3.60 -64.57 46.03
C ASP A 272 3.28 -63.66 44.83
N LEU A 273 2.14 -62.98 44.87
CA LEU A 273 1.73 -62.01 43.85
C LEU A 273 2.72 -60.84 43.75
N ILE A 274 3.13 -60.26 44.88
CA ILE A 274 4.13 -59.19 44.94
C ILE A 274 5.45 -59.65 44.30
N LYS A 275 5.96 -60.84 44.64
CA LYS A 275 7.19 -61.38 44.05
C LYS A 275 7.09 -61.57 42.54
N LYS A 276 5.93 -62.02 42.06
CA LYS A 276 5.65 -62.22 40.64
C LYS A 276 5.53 -60.89 39.89
N LEU A 277 4.86 -59.90 40.46
CA LEU A 277 4.74 -58.55 39.90
C LEU A 277 6.09 -57.83 39.83
N THR A 278 6.92 -57.93 40.87
CA THR A 278 8.28 -57.40 40.86
C THR A 278 9.13 -58.01 39.73
N LYS A 279 8.91 -59.29 39.40
CA LYS A 279 9.56 -59.94 38.26
C LYS A 279 9.00 -59.52 36.91
N LEU A 280 7.72 -59.16 36.82
CA LEU A 280 7.09 -58.67 35.60
C LEU A 280 7.40 -57.20 35.31
N TYR A 281 7.74 -56.40 36.32
CA TYR A 281 8.00 -54.97 36.21
C TYR A 281 8.97 -54.57 35.07
N PRO A 282 10.10 -55.28 34.82
CA PRO A 282 10.95 -54.99 33.66
C PRO A 282 10.23 -55.17 32.33
N THR A 283 9.40 -56.22 32.19
CA THR A 283 8.59 -56.51 31.00
C THR A 283 7.54 -55.43 30.74
N LEU A 284 6.90 -54.91 31.81
CA LEU A 284 5.93 -53.81 31.68
C LEU A 284 6.59 -52.51 31.22
N ASN A 285 7.77 -52.20 31.75
CA ASN A 285 8.54 -51.04 31.31
C ASN A 285 9.05 -51.20 29.87
N GLU A 286 9.48 -52.40 29.48
CA GLU A 286 9.86 -52.68 28.09
C GLU A 286 8.66 -52.50 27.15
N LEU A 287 7.48 -53.01 27.53
CA LEU A 287 6.25 -52.83 26.78
C LEU A 287 5.90 -51.34 26.63
N ALA A 288 5.93 -50.56 27.71
CA ALA A 288 5.66 -49.12 27.67
C ALA A 288 6.65 -48.36 26.76
N GLN A 289 7.95 -48.70 26.84
CA GLN A 289 8.97 -48.09 25.99
C GLN A 289 8.77 -48.42 24.52
N LYS A 290 8.51 -49.69 24.18
CA LYS A 290 8.26 -50.11 22.79
C LYS A 290 6.95 -49.54 22.24
N LEU A 291 5.91 -49.43 23.05
CA LEU A 291 4.65 -48.79 22.64
C LEU A 291 4.87 -47.32 22.29
N LYS A 292 5.66 -46.61 23.09
CA LYS A 292 6.02 -45.21 22.81
C LYS A 292 6.88 -45.04 21.55
N LEU A 293 7.72 -46.02 21.23
CA LEU A 293 8.46 -46.07 19.97
C LEU A 293 7.56 -46.39 18.78
N CYS A 294 6.46 -47.13 18.99
CA CYS A 294 5.56 -47.58 17.95
C CYS A 294 4.46 -46.57 17.64
N LEU A 295 3.78 -46.05 18.66
CA LEU A 295 2.55 -45.28 18.55
C LEU A 295 2.73 -43.81 18.99
N THR A 296 1.95 -42.90 18.41
CA THR A 296 1.96 -41.47 18.75
C THR A 296 1.25 -41.19 20.09
N ASP A 297 0.21 -41.96 20.42
CA ASP A 297 -0.61 -41.80 21.62
C ASP A 297 -0.98 -43.18 22.20
N SER A 298 -0.18 -43.69 23.12
CA SER A 298 -0.43 -44.97 23.82
C SER A 298 -1.05 -44.80 25.20
N ASP A 299 -1.03 -43.58 25.75
CA ASP A 299 -1.33 -43.31 27.14
C ASP A 299 -2.84 -43.16 27.34
N GLY A 300 -3.46 -44.16 27.98
CA GLY A 300 -4.91 -44.18 28.25
C GLY A 300 -5.70 -45.15 27.36
N LYS A 301 -5.02 -45.94 26.53
CA LYS A 301 -5.63 -47.04 25.77
C LYS A 301 -5.65 -48.33 26.58
N SER A 302 -6.74 -49.07 26.47
CA SER A 302 -6.85 -50.42 27.06
C SER A 302 -5.95 -51.41 26.31
N PHE A 303 -5.67 -52.56 26.92
CA PHE A 303 -4.89 -53.61 26.25
C PHE A 303 -5.55 -54.11 24.95
N ASP A 304 -6.89 -54.11 24.88
CA ASP A 304 -7.62 -54.51 23.69
C ASP A 304 -7.51 -53.44 22.59
N GLU A 305 -7.66 -52.16 22.92
CA GLU A 305 -7.47 -51.05 21.97
C GLU A 305 -6.04 -51.02 21.40
N LEU A 306 -5.04 -51.29 22.24
CA LEU A 306 -3.65 -51.39 21.79
C LEU A 306 -3.43 -52.56 20.83
N ARG A 307 -4.08 -53.71 21.05
CA ARG A 307 -4.01 -54.85 20.12
C ARG A 307 -4.66 -54.53 18.80
N ASP A 308 -5.87 -53.96 18.83
CA ASP A 308 -6.63 -53.61 17.63
C ASP A 308 -5.85 -52.61 16.76
N GLU A 309 -5.18 -51.62 17.37
CA GLU A 309 -4.33 -50.69 16.63
C GLU A 309 -3.09 -51.35 16.03
N LEU A 310 -2.39 -52.18 16.81
CA LEU A 310 -1.21 -52.90 16.32
C LEU A 310 -1.55 -53.89 15.20
N GLU A 311 -2.71 -54.55 15.29
CA GLU A 311 -3.23 -55.43 14.24
C GLU A 311 -3.62 -54.63 13.00
N GLY A 312 -4.33 -53.51 13.16
CA GLY A 312 -4.68 -52.61 12.05
C GLY A 312 -3.45 -52.07 11.32
N ILE A 313 -2.40 -51.70 12.06
CA ILE A 313 -1.11 -51.30 11.48
C ILE A 313 -0.44 -52.49 10.77
N SER A 314 -0.42 -53.67 11.38
CA SER A 314 0.18 -54.87 10.80
C SER A 314 -0.50 -55.30 9.50
N MET A 315 -1.82 -55.16 9.39
CA MET A 315 -2.57 -55.47 8.17
C MET A 315 -2.28 -54.48 7.02
N ASN A 316 -1.80 -53.28 7.35
CA ASN A 316 -1.51 -52.21 6.40
C ASN A 316 0.01 -51.94 6.27
N SER A 317 0.88 -52.81 6.79
CA SER A 317 2.33 -52.60 6.78
C SER A 317 2.90 -52.57 5.37
N GLU A 318 2.36 -53.35 4.43
CA GLU A 318 2.82 -53.35 3.03
C GLU A 318 2.57 -51.99 2.35
N SER A 319 1.45 -51.33 2.65
CA SER A 319 1.12 -49.99 2.13
C SER A 319 2.08 -48.89 2.61
N LEU A 320 2.86 -49.17 3.67
CA LEU A 320 3.88 -48.25 4.17
C LEU A 320 4.95 -47.96 3.12
N LEU A 321 5.29 -48.92 2.24
CA LEU A 321 6.31 -48.75 1.20
C LEU A 321 5.86 -47.72 0.15
N ASP A 322 4.59 -47.76 -0.23
CA ASP A 322 4.02 -46.86 -1.22
C ASP A 322 3.87 -45.45 -0.66
N LEU A 323 3.48 -45.32 0.61
CA LEU A 323 3.29 -44.03 1.31
C LEU A 323 4.59 -43.43 1.87
N LEU A 324 5.69 -44.20 1.91
CA LEU A 324 6.93 -43.84 2.59
C LEU A 324 7.52 -42.47 2.17
N PRO A 325 7.52 -42.11 0.87
CA PRO A 325 8.01 -40.80 0.43
C PRO A 325 7.21 -39.66 1.06
N ALA A 326 5.87 -39.70 0.97
CA ALA A 326 5.01 -38.67 1.54
C ALA A 326 5.07 -38.65 3.08
N LEU A 327 5.15 -39.81 3.73
CA LEU A 327 5.26 -39.93 5.19
C LEU A 327 6.61 -39.39 5.73
N LYS A 328 7.69 -39.50 4.96
CA LYS A 328 8.98 -38.86 5.31
C LYS A 328 8.90 -37.35 5.30
N ASP A 329 8.20 -36.77 4.32
CA ASP A 329 8.02 -35.32 4.28
C ASP A 329 7.01 -34.84 5.33
N TYR A 330 5.97 -35.61 5.60
CA TYR A 330 5.07 -35.42 6.74
C TYR A 330 5.83 -35.38 8.09
N SER A 331 6.82 -36.26 8.30
CA SER A 331 7.60 -36.29 9.55
C SER A 331 8.39 -34.99 9.81
N LYS A 332 8.64 -34.18 8.77
CA LYS A 332 9.30 -32.88 8.87
C LYS A 332 8.32 -31.74 9.20
N ALA A 333 7.01 -31.99 9.14
CA ALA A 333 6.00 -31.00 9.43
C ALA A 333 5.97 -30.62 10.92
N PRO A 334 5.56 -29.39 11.28
CA PRO A 334 5.49 -28.97 12.68
C PRO A 334 4.42 -29.74 13.46
N ASP A 335 4.57 -29.85 14.78
CA ASP A 335 3.72 -30.69 15.63
C ASP A 335 2.23 -30.32 15.58
N ASN A 336 1.89 -29.05 15.34
CA ASN A 336 0.51 -28.61 15.21
C ASN A 336 -0.16 -29.15 13.92
N ILE A 337 0.57 -29.23 12.80
CA ILE A 337 0.10 -29.83 11.54
C ILE A 337 -0.06 -31.34 11.71
N LYS A 338 0.91 -32.00 12.33
CA LYS A 338 0.82 -33.43 12.64
C LYS A 338 -0.41 -33.70 13.51
N THR A 339 -0.57 -32.95 14.60
CA THR A 339 -1.72 -33.09 15.50
C THR A 339 -3.06 -32.92 14.78
N LEU A 340 -3.16 -31.97 13.85
CA LEU A 340 -4.35 -31.78 13.02
C LEU A 340 -4.66 -33.04 12.20
N LEU A 341 -3.69 -33.51 11.42
CA LEU A 341 -3.84 -34.66 10.51
C LEU A 341 -4.00 -36.00 11.25
N HIS A 342 -3.58 -36.08 12.51
CA HIS A 342 -3.80 -37.24 13.38
C HIS A 342 -5.21 -37.28 13.98
N LYS A 343 -5.81 -36.11 14.29
CA LYS A 343 -7.02 -36.01 15.12
C LYS A 343 -8.29 -35.66 14.35
N ILE A 344 -8.17 -35.04 13.19
CA ILE A 344 -9.33 -34.56 12.42
C ILE A 344 -9.29 -35.19 11.03
N PRO A 345 -10.32 -35.95 10.62
CA PRO A 345 -10.41 -36.47 9.27
C PRO A 345 -10.76 -35.33 8.31
N VAL A 346 -9.74 -34.79 7.64
CA VAL A 346 -9.88 -33.67 6.70
C VAL A 346 -9.16 -33.96 5.39
N THR A 347 -9.78 -33.56 4.28
CA THR A 347 -9.12 -33.52 2.97
C THR A 347 -8.20 -32.31 2.86
N PRO A 348 -7.29 -32.24 1.87
CA PRO A 348 -6.42 -31.08 1.67
C PRO A 348 -7.21 -29.78 1.48
N LEU A 349 -8.28 -29.82 0.67
CA LEU A 349 -9.11 -28.64 0.38
C LEU A 349 -9.87 -28.14 1.62
N GLU A 350 -10.38 -29.06 2.44
CA GLU A 350 -11.03 -28.71 3.71
C GLU A 350 -10.04 -28.19 4.73
N THR A 351 -8.82 -28.74 4.75
CA THR A 351 -7.72 -28.28 5.60
C THR A 351 -7.34 -26.84 5.27
N GLU A 352 -7.08 -26.56 3.99
CA GLU A 352 -6.78 -25.20 3.49
C GLU A 352 -7.87 -24.21 3.89
N ALA A 353 -9.13 -24.54 3.57
CA ALA A 353 -10.27 -23.67 3.80
C ALA A 353 -10.50 -23.41 5.31
N SER A 354 -10.36 -24.44 6.14
CA SER A 354 -10.56 -24.35 7.59
C SER A 354 -9.45 -23.56 8.27
N MET A 355 -8.18 -23.77 7.88
CA MET A 355 -7.03 -23.00 8.37
C MET A 355 -7.13 -21.52 7.96
N ALA A 356 -7.51 -21.24 6.71
CA ALA A 356 -7.73 -19.88 6.23
C ALA A 356 -8.83 -19.16 7.02
N ASN A 357 -9.98 -19.83 7.20
CA ASN A 357 -11.11 -19.29 7.93
C ASN A 357 -10.80 -19.07 9.42
N ASN A 358 -10.11 -20.01 10.08
CA ASN A 358 -9.70 -19.86 11.47
C ASN A 358 -8.75 -18.67 11.65
N THR A 359 -7.75 -18.55 10.76
CA THR A 359 -6.81 -17.43 10.77
C THR A 359 -7.53 -16.10 10.58
N LEU A 360 -8.50 -16.03 9.66
CA LEU A 360 -9.31 -14.83 9.45
C LEU A 360 -10.17 -14.49 10.68
N LYS A 361 -10.84 -15.49 11.29
CA LYS A 361 -11.63 -15.32 12.51
C LYS A 361 -10.77 -14.76 13.65
N GLN A 362 -9.60 -15.35 13.90
CA GLN A 362 -8.66 -14.88 14.91
C GLN A 362 -8.20 -13.46 14.59
N PHE A 363 -7.87 -13.16 13.33
CA PHE A 363 -7.47 -11.82 12.91
C PHE A 363 -8.55 -10.77 13.21
N TYR A 364 -9.84 -11.06 12.94
CA TYR A 364 -10.94 -10.16 13.28
C TYR A 364 -11.17 -10.02 14.79
N GLN A 365 -10.95 -11.07 15.57
CA GLN A 365 -11.06 -11.01 17.03
C GLN A 365 -10.00 -10.08 17.64
N TYR A 366 -8.75 -10.16 17.16
CA TYR A 366 -7.67 -9.27 17.60
C TYR A 366 -7.81 -7.85 17.05
N ASN A 367 -8.32 -7.69 15.82
CA ASN A 367 -8.42 -6.40 15.13
C ASN A 367 -9.88 -5.91 15.02
N LYS A 368 -10.53 -5.65 16.16
CA LYS A 368 -11.96 -5.29 16.22
C LYS A 368 -12.33 -4.06 15.37
N ILE A 369 -11.46 -3.06 15.31
CA ILE A 369 -11.68 -1.86 14.48
C ILE A 369 -11.73 -2.26 13.01
N PHE A 370 -10.71 -2.98 12.52
CA PHE A 370 -10.68 -3.48 11.15
C PHE A 370 -11.90 -4.36 10.85
N ALA A 371 -12.28 -5.25 11.76
CA ALA A 371 -13.45 -6.11 11.60
C ALA A 371 -14.76 -5.31 11.48
N ALA A 372 -14.90 -4.21 12.20
CA ALA A 372 -16.08 -3.33 12.14
C ALA A 372 -16.09 -2.35 10.96
N THR A 373 -14.93 -2.08 10.33
CA THR A 373 -14.84 -1.18 9.17
C THR A 373 -15.47 -1.81 7.93
N ASP A 374 -16.60 -1.27 7.47
CA ASP A 374 -17.26 -1.63 6.22
C ASP A 374 -17.09 -0.51 5.17
N ILE A 375 -17.55 -0.77 3.94
CA ILE A 375 -17.62 0.22 2.86
C ILE A 375 -18.19 1.58 3.31
N ARG A 376 -19.23 1.60 4.16
CA ARG A 376 -19.89 2.84 4.59
C ARG A 376 -19.02 3.65 5.53
N ALA A 377 -18.31 2.98 6.43
CA ALA A 377 -17.34 3.63 7.31
C ALA A 377 -16.22 4.30 6.50
N ILE A 378 -15.73 3.62 5.45
CA ILE A 378 -14.70 4.16 4.55
C ILE A 378 -15.25 5.33 3.73
N GLU A 379 -16.41 5.18 3.08
CA GLU A 379 -17.07 6.26 2.32
C GLU A 379 -17.26 7.51 3.19
N LYS A 380 -17.68 7.34 4.45
CA LYS A 380 -17.85 8.46 5.40
C LYS A 380 -16.52 9.16 5.69
N ALA A 381 -15.44 8.40 5.91
CA ALA A 381 -14.11 8.97 6.16
C ALA A 381 -13.58 9.71 4.92
N VAL A 382 -13.75 9.14 3.73
CA VAL A 382 -13.35 9.76 2.45
C VAL A 382 -14.09 11.08 2.23
N ASN A 383 -15.40 11.12 2.47
CA ASN A 383 -16.18 12.35 2.35
C ASN A 383 -15.74 13.43 3.33
N GLN A 384 -15.36 13.05 4.56
CA GLN A 384 -14.79 14.00 5.53
C GLN A 384 -13.43 14.55 5.06
N ILE A 385 -12.57 13.69 4.52
CA ILE A 385 -11.27 14.09 3.96
C ILE A 385 -11.46 15.03 2.78
N GLN A 386 -12.36 14.71 1.84
CA GLN A 386 -12.67 15.55 0.69
C GLN A 386 -13.09 16.97 1.12
N ASN A 387 -14.04 17.06 2.05
CA ASN A 387 -14.52 18.35 2.56
C ASN A 387 -13.45 19.12 3.32
N GLY A 388 -12.63 18.41 4.12
CA GLY A 388 -11.50 19.00 4.81
C GLY A 388 -10.42 19.53 3.86
N TYR A 389 -10.13 18.77 2.79
CA TYR A 389 -9.10 19.10 1.80
C TYR A 389 -9.47 20.35 1.00
N LYS A 390 -10.72 20.46 0.50
CA LYS A 390 -11.21 21.67 -0.18
C LYS A 390 -11.11 22.91 0.73
N LYS A 391 -11.54 22.78 1.99
CA LYS A 391 -11.45 23.87 2.98
C LYS A 391 -10.00 24.27 3.25
N LEU A 392 -9.10 23.30 3.39
CA LEU A 392 -7.69 23.55 3.62
C LEU A 392 -7.04 24.33 2.47
N LEU A 393 -7.33 23.97 1.21
CA LEU A 393 -6.81 24.69 0.05
C LEU A 393 -7.26 26.15 0.03
N LYS A 394 -8.55 26.40 0.28
CA LYS A 394 -9.10 27.76 0.37
C LYS A 394 -8.44 28.57 1.50
N LEU A 395 -8.38 28.00 2.71
CA LEU A 395 -7.75 28.63 3.86
C LEU A 395 -6.25 28.90 3.64
N ASN A 396 -5.54 28.00 2.97
CA ASN A 396 -4.14 28.19 2.63
C ASN A 396 -3.95 29.39 1.68
N ALA A 397 -4.76 29.47 0.62
CA ALA A 397 -4.73 30.60 -0.31
C ALA A 397 -5.05 31.94 0.40
N GLU A 398 -6.07 31.94 1.26
CA GLU A 398 -6.43 33.10 2.08
C GLU A 398 -5.30 33.50 3.04
N GLN A 399 -4.68 32.54 3.72
CA GLN A 399 -3.59 32.78 4.64
C GLN A 399 -2.35 33.32 3.94
N ILE A 400 -2.01 32.83 2.74
CA ILE A 400 -0.92 33.36 1.93
C ILE A 400 -1.20 34.82 1.56
N ARG A 401 -2.39 35.12 1.03
CA ARG A 401 -2.80 36.48 0.68
C ARG A 401 -2.79 37.43 1.89
N ALA A 402 -3.33 36.96 3.02
CA ALA A 402 -3.35 37.72 4.27
C ALA A 402 -1.93 37.99 4.77
N SER A 403 -1.02 37.01 4.69
CA SER A 403 0.38 37.15 5.12
C SER A 403 1.14 38.16 4.26
N VAL A 404 0.96 38.13 2.94
CA VAL A 404 1.54 39.12 2.02
C VAL A 404 0.99 40.52 2.33
N ARG A 405 -0.34 40.64 2.50
CA ARG A 405 -0.98 41.92 2.84
C ARG A 405 -0.50 42.46 4.18
N GLN A 406 -0.40 41.61 5.21
CA GLN A 406 0.06 42.01 6.53
C GLN A 406 1.51 42.48 6.50
N ARG A 407 2.38 41.81 5.73
CA ARG A 407 3.77 42.22 5.54
C ARG A 407 3.86 43.63 4.95
N PHE A 408 3.11 43.89 3.87
CA PHE A 408 3.02 45.21 3.27
C PHE A 408 2.52 46.28 4.26
N LEU A 409 1.43 45.99 5.00
CA LEU A 409 0.89 46.91 6.00
C LEU A 409 1.89 47.22 7.11
N ASN A 410 2.60 46.22 7.62
CA ASN A 410 3.64 46.40 8.64
C ASN A 410 4.78 47.28 8.10
N HIS A 411 5.22 47.09 6.86
CA HIS A 411 6.25 47.93 6.23
C HIS A 411 5.78 49.38 6.08
N VAL A 412 4.52 49.61 5.69
CA VAL A 412 3.90 50.93 5.62
C VAL A 412 3.81 51.59 7.01
N GLU A 413 3.46 50.82 8.05
CA GLU A 413 3.41 51.30 9.43
C GLU A 413 4.79 51.76 9.92
N ILE A 414 5.83 50.95 9.74
CA ILE A 414 7.22 51.32 10.04
C ILE A 414 7.62 52.59 9.27
N GLY A 415 7.19 52.70 8.00
CA GLY A 415 7.34 53.90 7.17
C GLY A 415 6.75 55.16 7.82
N ASN A 416 5.65 55.04 8.57
CA ASN A 416 4.92 56.14 9.21
C ASN A 416 5.30 56.39 10.68
N MET A 417 5.88 55.42 11.41
CA MET A 417 6.24 55.54 12.84
C MET A 417 7.29 56.63 13.14
N ALA A 418 7.26 57.20 14.35
CA ALA A 418 8.27 58.19 14.76
C ALA A 418 9.66 57.54 14.95
N ILE A 419 10.74 58.24 14.58
CA ILE A 419 12.13 57.73 14.66
C ILE A 419 12.52 57.29 16.09
N SER A 420 11.93 57.91 17.11
CA SER A 420 12.13 57.58 18.52
C SER A 420 11.62 56.19 18.90
N GLN A 421 10.69 55.62 18.15
CA GLN A 421 10.07 54.32 18.40
C GLN A 421 10.74 53.18 17.60
N LEU A 422 11.72 53.49 16.75
CA LEU A 422 12.35 52.55 15.84
C LEU A 422 13.76 52.17 16.30
N ASN A 423 14.10 50.89 16.17
CA ASN A 423 15.47 50.40 16.32
C ASN A 423 16.35 50.83 15.11
N ASN A 424 17.66 50.59 15.18
CA ASN A 424 18.59 51.06 14.14
C ASN A 424 18.30 50.46 12.75
N GLU A 425 17.90 49.18 12.68
CA GLU A 425 17.58 48.50 11.41
C GLU A 425 16.29 49.06 10.80
N GLN A 426 15.23 49.22 11.60
CA GLN A 426 13.97 49.80 11.19
C GLN A 426 14.09 51.27 10.75
N ARG A 427 15.05 52.02 11.30
CA ARG A 427 15.34 53.40 10.86
C ARG A 427 15.88 53.43 9.44
N THR A 428 16.83 52.54 9.13
CA THR A 428 17.38 52.39 7.78
C THR A 428 16.29 51.92 6.82
N PHE A 429 15.54 50.88 7.19
CA PHE A 429 14.42 50.39 6.40
C PHE A 429 13.37 51.47 6.13
N LYS A 430 12.94 52.24 7.15
CA LYS A 430 11.98 53.34 6.99
C LYS A 430 12.47 54.37 5.96
N LYS A 431 13.76 54.73 6.01
CA LYS A 431 14.34 55.71 5.09
C LYS A 431 14.22 55.19 3.65
N ASP A 432 14.73 53.99 3.41
CA ASP A 432 14.77 53.40 2.08
C ASP A 432 13.35 53.15 1.56
N TYR A 433 12.46 52.56 2.37
CA TYR A 433 11.09 52.28 1.99
C TYR A 433 10.30 53.55 1.61
N ASN A 434 10.44 54.64 2.37
CA ASN A 434 9.77 55.91 2.06
C ASN A 434 10.32 56.58 0.80
N GLU A 435 11.62 56.51 0.57
CA GLU A 435 12.25 56.98 -0.66
C GLU A 435 11.73 56.17 -1.87
N GLY A 436 11.65 54.85 -1.74
CA GLY A 436 11.08 53.96 -2.74
C GLY A 436 9.62 54.26 -3.07
N ARG A 437 8.79 54.50 -2.04
CA ARG A 437 7.38 54.89 -2.22
C ARG A 437 7.25 56.19 -2.99
N LYS A 438 8.01 57.21 -2.60
CA LYS A 438 8.02 58.51 -3.29
C LYS A 438 8.43 58.38 -4.75
N ILE A 439 9.41 57.52 -5.06
CA ILE A 439 9.79 57.23 -6.44
C ILE A 439 8.62 56.63 -7.21
N LEU A 440 7.95 55.59 -6.68
CA LEU A 440 6.84 54.93 -7.35
C LEU A 440 5.62 55.86 -7.55
N GLU A 441 5.22 56.61 -6.52
CA GLU A 441 4.12 57.58 -6.60
C GLU A 441 4.37 58.64 -7.68
N ASN A 442 5.61 59.12 -7.78
CA ASN A 442 6.01 60.04 -8.86
C ASN A 442 5.96 59.39 -10.23
N GLU A 443 6.31 58.11 -10.37
CA GLU A 443 6.23 57.42 -11.67
C GLU A 443 4.78 57.10 -12.07
N PHE A 444 3.91 56.75 -11.12
CA PHE A 444 2.49 56.49 -11.38
C PHE A 444 1.72 57.73 -11.84
N SER A 445 2.18 58.93 -11.49
CA SER A 445 1.58 60.19 -11.93
C SER A 445 2.03 60.65 -13.33
N LYS A 446 2.99 59.96 -13.96
CA LYS A 446 3.45 60.28 -15.32
C LYS A 446 2.55 59.68 -16.40
N SER A 447 2.40 60.40 -17.50
CA SER A 447 1.73 59.94 -18.73
C SER A 447 2.70 59.55 -19.85
N MET A 448 3.98 59.92 -19.76
CA MET A 448 5.06 59.59 -20.71
C MET A 448 6.42 59.61 -20.00
N ARG A 449 7.46 59.03 -20.63
CA ARG A 449 8.86 58.97 -20.12
C ARG A 449 8.99 58.29 -18.75
N TYR A 450 8.47 57.07 -18.67
CA TYR A 450 8.62 56.19 -17.51
C TYR A 450 10.08 55.76 -17.34
N LYS A 451 10.49 55.54 -16.09
CA LYS A 451 11.73 54.81 -15.80
C LYS A 451 11.64 53.37 -16.30
N SER A 452 12.79 52.79 -16.63
CA SER A 452 12.86 51.38 -17.01
C SER A 452 12.53 50.47 -15.81
N ILE A 453 12.03 49.26 -16.07
CA ILE A 453 11.77 48.25 -15.02
C ILE A 453 13.03 47.97 -14.21
N ARG A 454 14.21 47.99 -14.86
CA ARG A 454 15.51 47.83 -14.22
C ARG A 454 15.83 48.93 -13.22
N GLU A 455 15.54 50.18 -13.56
CA GLU A 455 15.75 51.31 -12.65
C GLU A 455 14.79 51.30 -11.46
N LEU A 456 13.56 50.84 -11.68
CA LEU A 456 12.55 50.72 -10.63
C LEU A 456 12.84 49.56 -9.67
N SER A 457 13.39 48.46 -10.18
CA SER A 457 13.71 47.26 -9.40
C SER A 457 15.02 47.36 -8.62
N THR A 458 16.03 48.09 -9.12
CA THR A 458 17.39 48.19 -8.51
C THR A 458 17.50 49.14 -7.32
N LYS A 459 16.62 50.13 -7.21
CA LYS A 459 16.69 51.19 -6.20
C LYS A 459 15.80 50.92 -5.00
N GLU A 460 15.67 51.89 -4.10
CA GLU A 460 14.77 51.86 -2.95
C GLU A 460 13.32 51.50 -3.33
N SER A 461 12.89 51.88 -4.55
CA SER A 461 11.58 51.53 -5.11
C SER A 461 11.37 50.03 -5.31
N GLY A 462 12.44 49.25 -5.47
CA GLY A 462 12.39 47.80 -5.63
C GLY A 462 11.85 47.09 -4.40
N LEU A 463 12.18 47.57 -3.19
CA LEU A 463 11.65 47.03 -1.93
C LEU A 463 10.12 47.11 -1.89
N VAL A 464 9.57 48.27 -2.25
CA VAL A 464 8.13 48.53 -2.27
C VAL A 464 7.46 47.74 -3.40
N LEU A 465 8.11 47.63 -4.56
CA LEU A 465 7.58 46.90 -5.71
C LEU A 465 7.41 45.40 -5.41
N LYS A 466 8.35 44.79 -4.68
CA LYS A 466 8.24 43.37 -4.23
C LYS A 466 7.06 43.15 -3.30
N ASP A 467 6.77 44.09 -2.40
CA ASP A 467 5.62 43.95 -1.49
C ASP A 467 4.28 44.01 -2.25
N ILE A 468 4.18 44.90 -3.25
CA ILE A 468 2.95 45.10 -4.02
C ILE A 468 2.75 43.97 -5.05
N LYS A 469 3.85 43.51 -5.65
CA LYS A 469 3.88 42.47 -6.68
C LYS A 469 4.89 41.38 -6.27
N PRO A 470 4.46 40.38 -5.47
CA PRO A 470 5.34 39.33 -4.99
C PRO A 470 5.64 38.25 -6.06
N VAL A 471 4.89 38.22 -7.17
CA VAL A 471 5.04 37.25 -8.26
C VAL A 471 5.26 37.99 -9.58
N TRP A 472 6.29 37.58 -10.33
CA TRP A 472 6.72 38.21 -11.58
C TRP A 472 6.76 37.13 -12.67
N LEU A 473 6.07 37.37 -13.79
CA LEU A 473 6.02 36.49 -14.96
C LEU A 473 6.79 37.15 -16.10
N MET A 474 7.90 36.55 -16.53
CA MET A 474 8.81 37.13 -17.51
C MET A 474 9.50 36.03 -18.33
N SER A 475 9.79 36.27 -19.61
CA SER A 475 10.66 35.37 -20.38
C SER A 475 12.12 35.46 -19.90
N PRO A 476 12.96 34.42 -20.10
CA PRO A 476 14.36 34.45 -19.66
C PRO A 476 15.17 35.62 -20.22
N LEU A 477 14.91 36.01 -21.47
CA LEU A 477 15.50 37.20 -22.09
C LEU A 477 15.07 38.49 -21.37
N SER A 478 13.77 38.62 -21.07
CA SER A 478 13.24 39.78 -20.35
C SER A 478 13.83 39.91 -18.94
N VAL A 479 14.08 38.79 -18.27
CA VAL A 479 14.76 38.75 -16.96
C VAL A 479 16.17 39.31 -17.08
N SER A 480 16.91 38.91 -18.11
CA SER A 480 18.28 39.36 -18.36
C SER A 480 18.36 40.86 -18.61
N ASP A 481 17.42 41.39 -19.40
CA ASP A 481 17.39 42.81 -19.77
C ASP A 481 16.89 43.71 -18.63
N SER A 482 15.83 43.28 -17.95
CA SER A 482 15.00 44.14 -17.10
C SER A 482 15.30 44.04 -15.60
N LEU A 483 15.98 43.00 -15.12
CA LEU A 483 16.16 42.77 -13.68
C LEU A 483 17.62 42.91 -13.22
N PRO A 484 17.88 43.42 -12.01
CA PRO A 484 19.22 43.45 -11.42
C PRO A 484 19.83 42.06 -11.34
N LEU A 485 21.16 41.98 -11.46
CA LEU A 485 21.91 40.76 -11.16
C LEU A 485 22.16 40.70 -9.65
N ASP A 486 21.13 40.33 -8.90
CA ASP A 486 21.14 40.24 -7.44
C ASP A 486 20.49 38.92 -7.01
N THR A 487 21.25 38.09 -6.29
CA THR A 487 20.82 36.76 -5.84
C THR A 487 19.84 36.81 -4.67
N SER A 488 19.74 37.96 -3.99
CA SER A 488 18.79 38.22 -2.91
C SER A 488 17.46 38.79 -3.41
N TYR A 489 17.31 38.95 -4.73
CA TYR A 489 16.14 39.65 -5.25
C TYR A 489 14.87 38.79 -5.19
N PHE A 490 14.97 37.50 -5.52
CA PHE A 490 13.86 36.54 -5.53
C PHE A 490 14.18 35.32 -4.66
N ASP A 491 13.20 34.85 -3.90
CA ASP A 491 13.34 33.67 -3.04
C ASP A 491 13.33 32.36 -3.84
N VAL A 492 12.54 32.32 -4.92
CA VAL A 492 12.38 31.16 -5.82
C VAL A 492 12.28 31.64 -7.27
N VAL A 493 12.91 30.92 -8.19
CA VAL A 493 12.64 30.98 -9.64
C VAL A 493 11.98 29.68 -10.10
N ILE A 494 10.91 29.81 -10.88
CA ILE A 494 10.20 28.68 -11.49
C ILE A 494 10.33 28.81 -13.00
N PHE A 495 10.89 27.78 -13.63
CA PHE A 495 10.87 27.63 -15.08
C PHE A 495 9.72 26.71 -15.46
N ASP A 496 8.82 27.22 -16.29
CA ASP A 496 7.79 26.41 -16.94
C ASP A 496 8.17 26.19 -18.40
N GLU A 497 7.67 25.10 -19.01
CA GLU A 497 8.05 24.67 -20.36
C GLU A 497 9.58 24.63 -20.59
N ALA A 498 10.33 24.23 -19.55
CA ALA A 498 11.79 24.30 -19.53
C ALA A 498 12.49 23.39 -20.57
N SER A 499 11.74 22.51 -21.25
CA SER A 499 12.23 21.76 -22.41
C SER A 499 12.48 22.64 -23.62
N GLN A 500 11.82 23.80 -23.72
CA GLN A 500 12.02 24.80 -24.76
C GLN A 500 13.06 25.88 -24.41
N ILE A 501 13.60 25.87 -23.20
CA ILE A 501 14.57 26.88 -22.74
C ILE A 501 15.97 26.30 -22.91
N THR A 502 16.83 26.99 -23.66
CA THR A 502 18.25 26.64 -23.72
C THR A 502 18.93 26.89 -22.37
N LEU A 503 20.01 26.16 -22.08
CA LEU A 503 20.72 26.34 -20.82
C LEU A 503 21.23 27.79 -20.66
N GLU A 504 21.74 28.37 -21.74
CA GLU A 504 22.31 29.71 -21.81
C GLU A 504 21.25 30.79 -21.49
N GLU A 505 20.03 30.61 -21.97
CA GLU A 505 18.90 31.50 -21.66
C GLU A 505 18.43 31.36 -20.21
N GLY A 506 18.51 30.15 -19.64
CA GLY A 506 18.08 29.87 -18.26
C GLY A 506 19.04 30.37 -17.18
N ILE A 507 20.35 30.34 -17.43
CA ILE A 507 21.40 30.70 -16.44
C ILE A 507 21.20 32.07 -15.78
N PRO A 508 20.88 33.16 -16.51
CA PRO A 508 20.65 34.46 -15.89
C PRO A 508 19.51 34.46 -14.86
N ALA A 509 18.42 33.75 -15.11
CA ALA A 509 17.31 33.64 -14.18
C ALA A 509 17.69 32.75 -12.98
N LEU A 510 18.38 31.63 -13.22
CA LEU A 510 18.91 30.74 -12.18
C LEU A 510 19.78 31.49 -11.16
N TYR A 511 20.66 32.38 -11.62
CA TYR A 511 21.59 33.10 -10.76
C TYR A 511 20.89 34.06 -9.77
N ARG A 512 19.65 34.47 -10.04
CA ARG A 512 18.93 35.49 -9.27
C ARG A 512 18.11 34.95 -8.10
N SER A 513 18.21 33.65 -7.81
CA SER A 513 17.45 33.02 -6.74
C SER A 513 18.21 31.88 -6.06
N PRO A 514 18.07 31.68 -4.74
CA PRO A 514 18.67 30.55 -4.03
C PRO A 514 17.94 29.22 -4.27
N GLN A 515 16.70 29.25 -4.76
CA GLN A 515 15.90 28.05 -5.04
C GLN A 515 15.37 28.07 -6.47
N THR A 516 15.40 26.92 -7.13
CA THR A 516 14.87 26.77 -8.48
C THR A 516 13.94 25.57 -8.58
N ILE A 517 12.84 25.75 -9.31
CA ILE A 517 11.94 24.69 -9.74
C ILE A 517 11.94 24.68 -11.27
N ILE A 518 12.15 23.51 -11.87
CA ILE A 518 12.21 23.35 -13.33
C ILE A 518 11.09 22.39 -13.72
N VAL A 519 10.14 22.86 -14.51
CA VAL A 519 8.95 22.14 -14.95
C VAL A 519 8.95 22.10 -16.49
N GLY A 520 8.63 20.95 -17.05
CA GLY A 520 8.54 20.75 -18.49
C GLY A 520 8.48 19.27 -18.85
N ASP A 521 8.47 18.99 -20.16
CA ASP A 521 8.39 17.64 -20.71
C ASP A 521 9.54 17.39 -21.71
N ASP A 522 10.41 16.43 -21.39
CA ASP A 522 11.59 16.09 -22.21
C ASP A 522 11.23 15.33 -23.50
N LYS A 523 9.98 14.84 -23.59
CA LYS A 523 9.40 14.18 -24.79
C LYS A 523 8.69 15.15 -25.73
N GLN A 524 8.62 16.43 -25.41
CA GLN A 524 8.13 17.49 -26.29
C GLN A 524 9.28 18.20 -27.02
N MET A 525 8.97 19.21 -27.84
CA MET A 525 9.95 19.84 -28.73
C MET A 525 11.11 20.46 -27.95
N PRO A 526 12.36 20.27 -28.42
CA PRO A 526 13.52 20.97 -27.86
C PRO A 526 13.52 22.45 -28.27
N PRO A 527 14.40 23.28 -27.69
CA PRO A 527 14.52 24.69 -28.07
C PRO A 527 14.88 24.82 -29.56
N THR A 528 14.27 25.78 -30.25
CA THR A 528 14.60 26.12 -31.64
C THR A 528 15.63 27.24 -31.68
N ASN A 529 16.86 26.97 -32.13
CA ASN A 529 17.88 28.00 -32.37
C ASN A 529 17.56 28.80 -33.64
N PHE A 530 16.74 29.85 -33.50
CA PHE A 530 16.28 30.69 -34.61
C PHE A 530 17.35 31.64 -35.18
N PHE A 531 18.48 31.81 -34.51
CA PHE A 531 19.48 32.86 -34.82
C PHE A 531 20.79 32.38 -35.44
N SER A 532 21.01 31.08 -35.65
CA SER A 532 22.32 30.55 -36.07
C SER A 532 22.51 30.27 -37.56
N SER A 533 21.53 30.50 -38.44
CA SER A 533 21.70 30.32 -39.89
C SER A 533 21.32 31.59 -40.68
N LYS A 534 22.33 32.15 -41.36
CA LYS A 534 22.10 33.06 -42.49
C LYS A 534 21.25 32.35 -43.53
N THR A 535 20.08 32.91 -43.89
CA THR A 535 19.39 32.71 -45.19
C THR A 535 19.36 31.27 -45.72
N GLU A 536 18.88 30.32 -44.93
CA GLU A 536 18.33 29.08 -45.48
C GLU A 536 16.95 28.88 -44.84
N ASP A 537 15.93 28.83 -45.70
CA ASP A 537 14.59 28.42 -45.31
C ASP A 537 14.72 26.99 -44.75
N PRO A 538 14.36 26.71 -43.48
CA PRO A 538 14.46 25.36 -42.90
C PRO A 538 13.65 24.32 -43.69
N ASP A 539 12.79 24.81 -44.57
CA ASP A 539 11.93 24.07 -45.45
C ASP A 539 12.62 23.76 -46.81
N ASP A 540 13.80 24.30 -47.11
CA ASP A 540 14.50 24.09 -48.40
C ASP A 540 15.04 22.64 -48.54
N LEU A 541 14.60 21.95 -49.60
CA LEU A 541 14.84 20.52 -49.86
C LEU A 541 16.18 20.25 -50.57
N GLY A 542 17.13 21.19 -50.49
CA GLY A 542 18.15 21.35 -51.52
C GLY A 542 19.61 21.45 -51.09
N THR A 543 20.06 20.93 -49.94
CA THR A 543 21.50 20.88 -49.62
C THR A 543 21.83 19.80 -48.57
N TYR A 544 21.96 18.54 -48.99
CA TYR A 544 22.63 17.49 -48.18
C TYR A 544 23.49 16.60 -49.08
N GLU A 545 24.55 17.17 -49.64
CA GLU A 545 25.73 16.45 -50.11
C GLU A 545 26.96 17.25 -49.65
N ASN A 546 27.33 17.13 -48.37
CA ASN A 546 28.69 17.37 -47.84
C ASN A 546 28.69 16.94 -46.36
N GLU A 547 29.25 15.76 -46.08
CA GLU A 547 29.32 15.14 -44.75
C GLU A 547 30.42 15.72 -43.83
N ASP A 548 31.07 16.85 -44.16
CA ASP A 548 32.28 17.33 -43.45
C ASP A 548 32.21 18.75 -42.83
N GLU A 549 31.03 19.37 -42.69
CA GLU A 549 30.84 20.60 -41.87
C GLU A 549 29.81 20.40 -40.73
N GLY A 550 29.70 19.18 -40.23
CA GLY A 550 28.79 18.82 -39.14
C GLY A 550 29.34 19.17 -37.75
N GLU A 551 29.09 20.39 -37.24
CA GLU A 551 29.19 20.63 -35.78
C GLU A 551 28.51 21.92 -35.23
N LEU A 552 27.57 22.56 -35.94
CA LEU A 552 26.87 23.77 -35.43
C LEU A 552 25.34 23.68 -35.35
N LEU A 553 24.77 22.51 -35.68
CA LEU A 553 23.34 22.21 -35.50
C LEU A 553 23.17 21.05 -34.51
N SER A 554 23.75 21.15 -33.32
CA SER A 554 23.45 20.17 -32.29
C SER A 554 22.08 20.49 -31.67
N ALA A 555 21.08 19.71 -32.07
CA ALA A 555 19.92 19.42 -31.22
C ALA A 555 20.32 18.72 -29.89
N ASP A 556 21.64 18.60 -29.62
CA ASP A 556 22.26 18.20 -28.36
C ASP A 556 22.59 19.42 -27.46
N ALA A 557 22.14 20.63 -27.80
CA ALA A 557 21.95 21.67 -26.78
C ALA A 557 20.88 21.18 -25.80
N ASP A 558 21.31 20.40 -24.80
CA ASP A 558 20.45 19.88 -23.75
C ASP A 558 19.68 21.07 -23.15
N SER A 559 18.35 21.02 -23.24
CA SER A 559 17.48 22.02 -22.64
C SER A 559 17.75 22.15 -21.15
N LEU A 560 17.34 23.27 -20.57
CA LEU A 560 17.44 23.49 -19.13
C LEU A 560 16.79 22.33 -18.35
N LEU A 561 15.69 21.78 -18.85
CA LEU A 561 15.05 20.60 -18.27
C LEU A 561 15.92 19.35 -18.30
N VAL A 562 16.56 19.04 -19.43
CA VAL A 562 17.39 17.83 -19.58
C VAL A 562 18.64 17.95 -18.71
N GLN A 563 19.27 19.13 -18.64
CA GLN A 563 20.38 19.34 -17.70
C GLN A 563 19.93 19.29 -16.25
N GLY A 564 18.78 19.92 -15.95
CA GLY A 564 18.18 19.92 -14.62
C GLY A 564 17.89 18.51 -14.12
N SER A 565 17.24 17.66 -14.92
CA SER A 565 16.89 16.30 -14.53
C SER A 565 18.09 15.37 -14.28
N ARG A 566 19.24 15.65 -14.91
CA ARG A 566 20.50 14.93 -14.65
C ARG A 566 21.19 15.36 -13.35
N LYS A 567 20.93 16.56 -12.86
CA LYS A 567 21.65 17.18 -11.73
C LYS A 567 20.80 17.39 -10.47
N LEU A 568 19.49 17.42 -10.61
CA LEU A 568 18.51 17.67 -9.56
C LEU A 568 17.58 16.46 -9.43
N ASN A 569 16.91 16.35 -8.28
CA ASN A 569 15.86 15.37 -8.08
C ASN A 569 14.69 15.67 -9.03
N SER A 570 14.28 14.67 -9.82
CA SER A 570 13.15 14.77 -10.74
C SER A 570 11.95 13.98 -10.23
N THR A 571 10.74 14.47 -10.50
CA THR A 571 9.48 13.78 -10.21
C THR A 571 8.62 13.83 -11.47
N MET A 572 8.22 12.67 -11.98
CA MET A 572 7.32 12.56 -13.13
C MET A 572 5.87 12.70 -12.68
N LEU A 573 5.12 13.60 -13.31
CA LEU A 573 3.67 13.70 -13.14
C LEU A 573 3.01 12.68 -14.08
N SER A 574 2.36 11.67 -13.51
CA SER A 574 1.87 10.52 -14.29
C SER A 574 0.45 10.69 -14.83
N TRP A 575 -0.40 11.50 -14.21
CA TRP A 575 -1.80 11.62 -14.62
C TRP A 575 -2.00 12.50 -15.86
N HIS A 576 -2.74 12.00 -16.85
CA HIS A 576 -3.15 12.74 -18.03
C HIS A 576 -4.64 13.10 -17.96
N TYR A 577 -4.93 14.40 -17.89
CA TYR A 577 -6.30 14.93 -17.72
C TYR A 577 -6.87 15.60 -18.98
N ARG A 578 -6.04 15.84 -20.01
CA ARG A 578 -6.45 16.63 -21.19
C ARG A 578 -7.41 15.90 -22.09
N SER A 579 -7.10 14.64 -22.40
CA SER A 579 -7.84 13.88 -23.40
C SER A 579 -9.07 13.23 -22.77
N HIS A 580 -10.24 13.61 -23.27
CA HIS A 580 -11.53 13.05 -22.88
C HIS A 580 -11.64 11.57 -23.24
N TYR A 581 -11.09 11.19 -24.40
CA TYR A 581 -10.96 9.79 -24.80
C TYR A 581 -9.54 9.30 -24.68
N GLU A 582 -9.38 8.12 -24.10
CA GLU A 582 -8.11 7.46 -23.84
C GLU A 582 -7.34 7.15 -25.12
N THR A 583 -8.05 6.85 -26.19
CA THR A 583 -7.47 6.59 -27.52
C THR A 583 -6.71 7.78 -28.12
N LEU A 584 -7.00 9.02 -27.69
CA LEU A 584 -6.27 10.20 -28.18
C LEU A 584 -4.81 10.23 -27.70
N ILE A 585 -4.57 9.84 -26.44
CA ILE A 585 -3.25 9.90 -25.82
C ILE A 585 -2.52 8.55 -25.85
N SER A 586 -3.25 7.44 -26.02
CA SER A 586 -2.70 6.09 -25.86
C SER A 586 -1.49 5.81 -26.75
N TYR A 587 -1.51 6.28 -28.00
CA TYR A 587 -0.35 6.17 -28.89
C TYR A 587 0.87 6.89 -28.33
N SER A 588 0.72 8.17 -27.97
CA SER A 588 1.81 8.95 -27.37
C SER A 588 2.32 8.33 -26.06
N ASN A 589 1.41 7.86 -25.20
CA ASN A 589 1.77 7.21 -23.94
C ASN A 589 2.67 5.97 -24.17
N HIS A 590 2.32 5.11 -25.12
CA HIS A 590 3.09 3.90 -25.44
C HIS A 590 4.40 4.22 -26.17
N ALA A 591 4.36 5.15 -27.13
CA ALA A 591 5.52 5.52 -27.94
C ALA A 591 6.59 6.30 -27.17
N PHE A 592 6.20 7.23 -26.28
CA PHE A 592 7.13 8.21 -25.71
C PHE A 592 7.29 8.11 -24.18
N TYR A 593 6.31 7.52 -23.49
CA TYR A 593 6.28 7.45 -22.02
C TYR A 593 6.26 6.02 -21.48
N ASN A 594 6.52 5.00 -22.32
CA ASN A 594 6.54 3.58 -21.95
C ASN A 594 5.25 3.11 -21.25
N ALA A 595 4.08 3.65 -21.65
CA ALA A 595 2.79 3.43 -21.00
C ALA A 595 2.76 3.82 -19.50
N GLY A 596 3.65 4.73 -19.07
CA GLY A 596 3.76 5.20 -17.70
C GLY A 596 2.76 6.28 -17.30
N LEU A 597 2.06 6.91 -18.27
CA LEU A 597 0.99 7.85 -17.96
C LEU A 597 -0.28 7.12 -17.56
N LEU A 598 -0.91 7.59 -16.50
CA LEU A 598 -2.23 7.17 -16.03
C LEU A 598 -3.28 7.94 -16.84
N THR A 599 -4.02 7.20 -17.66
CA THR A 599 -5.11 7.70 -18.49
C THR A 599 -6.45 7.31 -17.89
N ILE A 600 -7.48 8.07 -18.21
CA ILE A 600 -8.80 7.91 -17.62
C ILE A 600 -9.62 7.00 -18.55
N PRO A 601 -10.13 5.86 -18.07
CA PRO A 601 -10.89 4.93 -18.91
C PRO A 601 -12.14 5.56 -19.54
N ASP A 602 -12.40 5.21 -20.80
CA ASP A 602 -13.56 5.70 -21.55
C ASP A 602 -14.88 5.14 -21.02
N LYS A 603 -15.83 6.02 -20.69
CA LYS A 603 -17.20 5.62 -20.33
C LYS A 603 -17.98 5.06 -21.52
N THR A 604 -17.61 5.46 -22.74
CA THR A 604 -18.27 5.05 -23.99
C THR A 604 -17.43 4.04 -24.75
N VAL A 605 -18.07 2.99 -25.23
CA VAL A 605 -17.44 1.97 -26.07
C VAL A 605 -17.47 2.45 -27.51
N HIS A 606 -16.32 2.86 -28.03
CA HIS A 606 -16.15 3.29 -29.42
C HIS A 606 -15.80 2.14 -30.38
N HIS A 607 -15.84 0.89 -29.91
CA HIS A 607 -15.22 -0.28 -30.54
C HIS A 607 -16.17 -1.12 -31.40
N GLN A 608 -17.30 -0.56 -31.79
CA GLN A 608 -18.14 -1.19 -32.81
C GLN A 608 -17.49 -0.98 -34.17
N GLN A 609 -17.52 -2.00 -35.03
CA GLN A 609 -16.96 -1.90 -36.38
C GLN A 609 -17.69 -0.78 -37.16
N LYS A 610 -16.93 0.15 -37.72
CA LYS A 610 -17.44 1.30 -38.46
C LYS A 610 -16.94 1.30 -39.89
N GLU A 611 -17.70 1.95 -40.77
CA GLU A 611 -17.27 2.18 -42.15
C GLU A 611 -16.01 3.05 -42.22
N GLN A 612 -15.15 2.75 -43.20
CA GLN A 612 -14.02 3.60 -43.55
C GLN A 612 -14.53 4.94 -44.13
N ILE A 613 -13.81 6.02 -43.84
CA ILE A 613 -14.16 7.35 -44.33
C ILE A 613 -13.29 7.63 -45.57
N GLU A 614 -13.89 7.50 -46.75
CA GLU A 614 -13.26 7.85 -48.02
C GLU A 614 -13.87 9.14 -48.58
N VAL A 615 -13.05 10.17 -48.68
CA VAL A 615 -13.43 11.48 -49.23
C VAL A 615 -13.27 11.42 -50.74
N THR A 616 -14.36 11.12 -51.44
CA THR A 616 -14.40 11.10 -52.91
C THR A 616 -15.08 12.32 -53.52
N LYS A 617 -15.98 12.97 -52.76
CA LYS A 617 -16.68 14.20 -53.12
C LYS A 617 -16.78 15.11 -51.90
N VAL A 618 -16.69 16.43 -52.14
CA VAL A 618 -16.80 17.45 -51.09
C VAL A 618 -18.25 17.63 -50.60
N ASP A 619 -19.25 17.17 -51.35
CA ASP A 619 -20.67 17.34 -50.97
C ASP A 619 -21.11 16.46 -49.77
N ASP A 620 -20.32 15.44 -49.40
CA ASP A 620 -20.63 14.52 -48.29
C ASP A 620 -20.14 15.02 -46.92
N VAL A 621 -19.73 16.29 -46.81
CA VAL A 621 -19.16 16.89 -45.59
C VAL A 621 -20.03 16.74 -44.34
N SER A 622 -21.36 16.75 -44.48
CA SER A 622 -22.28 16.54 -43.36
C SER A 622 -22.15 15.13 -42.75
N LYS A 623 -21.99 14.09 -43.59
CA LYS A 623 -21.71 12.71 -43.14
C LYS A 623 -20.36 12.63 -42.42
N PHE A 624 -19.37 13.38 -42.89
CA PHE A 624 -18.02 13.39 -42.30
C PHE A 624 -17.97 14.13 -40.96
N ALA A 625 -18.75 15.21 -40.80
CA ALA A 625 -18.94 15.87 -39.51
C ALA A 625 -19.60 14.93 -38.48
N ASP A 626 -20.63 14.17 -38.88
CA ASP A 626 -21.23 13.15 -38.01
C ASP A 626 -20.21 12.06 -37.61
N ALA A 627 -19.41 11.63 -38.60
CA ALA A 627 -18.36 10.64 -38.41
C ALA A 627 -17.25 11.11 -37.45
N LEU A 628 -16.95 12.41 -37.41
CA LEU A 628 -15.99 13.03 -36.49
C LEU A 628 -16.49 12.96 -35.04
N PHE A 629 -17.75 13.28 -34.77
CA PHE A 629 -18.29 13.25 -33.40
C PHE A 629 -18.59 11.84 -32.90
N ASP A 630 -18.85 10.88 -33.79
CA ASP A 630 -19.07 9.47 -33.42
C ASP A 630 -17.77 8.76 -33.02
N ARG A 631 -16.59 9.34 -33.26
CA ARG A 631 -15.27 8.70 -33.03
C ARG A 631 -14.34 9.63 -32.26
N SER A 632 -13.46 9.08 -31.44
CA SER A 632 -12.37 9.86 -30.83
C SER A 632 -11.35 10.29 -31.88
N ILE A 633 -10.92 9.36 -32.74
CA ILE A 633 -10.06 9.61 -33.90
C ILE A 633 -10.82 9.18 -35.16
N SER A 634 -10.94 10.09 -36.12
CA SER A 634 -11.52 9.84 -37.44
C SER A 634 -10.44 9.99 -38.50
N PHE A 635 -10.27 8.97 -39.34
CA PHE A 635 -9.29 8.97 -40.43
C PHE A 635 -10.00 9.18 -41.76
N HIS A 636 -9.82 10.36 -42.35
CA HIS A 636 -10.46 10.83 -43.58
C HIS A 636 -9.49 10.64 -44.75
N TYR A 637 -9.66 9.53 -45.47
CA TYR A 637 -8.77 9.17 -46.57
C TYR A 637 -9.18 9.86 -47.88
N HIS A 638 -8.27 10.62 -48.48
CA HIS A 638 -8.49 11.36 -49.72
C HIS A 638 -7.68 10.77 -50.89
N PRO A 639 -8.13 9.65 -51.51
CA PRO A 639 -7.33 8.87 -52.47
C PRO A 639 -6.94 9.62 -53.75
N ASN A 640 -7.72 10.63 -54.14
CA ASN A 640 -7.54 11.36 -55.40
C ASN A 640 -6.81 12.70 -55.23
N SER A 641 -6.33 13.00 -54.02
CA SER A 641 -5.57 14.22 -53.73
C SER A 641 -4.24 14.24 -54.46
N VAL A 642 -3.83 15.41 -54.94
CA VAL A 642 -2.49 15.61 -55.52
C VAL A 642 -1.63 16.46 -54.57
N TYR A 643 -0.45 15.94 -54.23
CA TYR A 643 0.57 16.66 -53.47
C TYR A 643 1.61 17.27 -54.42
N GLU A 644 1.62 18.60 -54.54
CA GLU A 644 2.56 19.34 -55.37
C GLU A 644 3.03 20.60 -54.66
N LYS A 645 4.29 21.02 -54.91
CA LYS A 645 4.87 22.24 -54.31
C LYS A 645 4.68 22.32 -52.78
N ARG A 646 4.71 21.15 -52.11
CA ARG A 646 4.62 21.02 -50.64
C ARG A 646 3.28 21.41 -50.02
N ASN A 647 2.24 21.51 -50.85
CA ASN A 647 0.87 21.65 -50.42
C ASN A 647 -0.05 20.60 -51.07
N ASN A 648 -1.25 20.51 -50.54
CA ASN A 648 -2.32 19.66 -51.02
C ASN A 648 -3.63 20.45 -50.97
N GLN A 649 -4.00 21.02 -52.12
CA GLN A 649 -5.14 21.91 -52.26
C GLN A 649 -6.47 21.21 -52.00
N ASP A 650 -6.59 19.93 -52.36
CA ASP A 650 -7.83 19.17 -52.17
C ASP A 650 -8.08 18.92 -50.67
N GLU A 651 -7.04 18.56 -49.90
CA GLU A 651 -7.14 18.49 -48.42
C GLU A 651 -7.54 19.84 -47.82
N ALA A 652 -6.95 20.95 -48.28
CA ALA A 652 -7.27 22.29 -47.77
C ALA A 652 -8.72 22.70 -48.05
N ASN A 653 -9.21 22.44 -49.28
CA ASN A 653 -10.60 22.70 -49.65
C ASN A 653 -11.57 21.84 -48.83
N TYR A 654 -11.23 20.57 -48.61
CA TYR A 654 -12.02 19.67 -47.77
C TYR A 654 -12.12 20.18 -46.33
N ILE A 655 -10.99 20.56 -45.73
CA ILE A 655 -10.92 21.10 -44.37
C ILE A 655 -11.75 22.38 -44.25
N ALA A 656 -11.65 23.29 -45.21
CA ALA A 656 -12.44 24.53 -45.20
C ALA A 656 -13.95 24.26 -45.20
N ASN A 657 -14.41 23.29 -45.99
CA ASN A 657 -15.82 22.90 -46.02
C ASN A 657 -16.25 22.19 -44.72
N LEU A 658 -15.39 21.34 -44.14
CA LEU A 658 -15.65 20.70 -42.86
C LEU A 658 -15.80 21.74 -41.74
N VAL A 659 -14.91 22.73 -41.69
CA VAL A 659 -15.01 23.84 -40.73
C VAL A 659 -16.30 24.63 -40.93
N ARG A 660 -16.70 24.93 -42.18
CA ARG A 660 -17.98 25.57 -42.47
C ARG A 660 -19.16 24.77 -41.91
N GLU A 661 -19.22 23.47 -42.17
CA GLU A 661 -20.29 22.60 -41.66
C GLU A 661 -20.33 22.61 -40.13
N LEU A 662 -19.18 22.47 -39.48
CA LEU A 662 -19.06 22.49 -38.02
C LEU A 662 -19.57 23.81 -37.41
N LEU A 663 -19.14 24.95 -37.98
CA LEU A 663 -19.57 26.26 -37.50
C LEU A 663 -21.06 26.51 -37.77
N THR A 664 -21.57 26.08 -38.92
CA THR A 664 -23.00 26.21 -39.29
C THR A 664 -23.91 25.42 -38.34
N ARG A 665 -23.44 24.30 -37.80
CA ARG A 665 -24.14 23.52 -36.77
C ARG A 665 -24.16 24.18 -35.39
N GLY A 666 -23.38 25.26 -35.18
CA GLY A 666 -23.29 25.94 -33.89
C GLY A 666 -22.66 25.10 -32.79
N ILE A 667 -21.64 24.31 -33.13
CA ILE A 667 -20.93 23.47 -32.14
C ILE A 667 -20.28 24.31 -31.04
N LYS A 668 -20.21 23.76 -29.84
CA LYS A 668 -19.54 24.42 -28.69
C LYS A 668 -18.07 24.06 -28.62
N GLU A 669 -17.61 23.04 -29.33
CA GLU A 669 -16.23 22.61 -29.31
C GLU A 669 -15.31 23.64 -29.98
N SER A 670 -14.18 23.95 -29.34
CA SER A 670 -13.11 24.75 -29.91
C SER A 670 -12.36 23.97 -31.00
N ILE A 671 -11.98 24.64 -32.10
CA ILE A 671 -11.37 24.00 -33.27
C ILE A 671 -9.92 24.46 -33.44
N GLY A 672 -9.01 23.52 -33.72
CA GLY A 672 -7.65 23.81 -34.13
C GLY A 672 -7.30 23.01 -35.38
N ILE A 673 -6.62 23.65 -36.33
CA ILE A 673 -6.16 23.03 -37.56
C ILE A 673 -4.63 23.01 -37.53
N VAL A 674 -4.07 21.81 -37.70
CA VAL A 674 -2.62 21.60 -37.65
C VAL A 674 -2.13 21.07 -38.99
N ALA A 675 -1.25 21.83 -39.63
CA ALA A 675 -0.64 21.47 -40.90
C ALA A 675 0.79 20.93 -40.70
N PHE A 676 1.17 19.91 -41.46
CA PHE A 676 2.53 19.35 -41.38
C PHE A 676 3.61 20.25 -42.02
N SER A 677 3.21 21.21 -42.85
CA SER A 677 4.11 22.22 -43.44
C SER A 677 3.53 23.63 -43.34
N GLN A 678 4.38 24.65 -43.40
CA GLN A 678 3.95 26.05 -43.45
C GLN A 678 3.22 26.38 -44.75
N GLU A 679 3.64 25.81 -45.88
CA GLU A 679 2.94 25.96 -47.16
C GLU A 679 1.52 25.41 -47.10
N GLN A 680 1.31 24.27 -46.43
CA GLN A 680 -0.04 23.72 -46.25
C GLN A 680 -0.89 24.59 -45.32
N GLN A 681 -0.30 25.16 -44.26
CA GLN A 681 -0.99 26.12 -43.39
C GLN A 681 -1.58 27.28 -44.22
N HIS A 682 -0.75 27.96 -45.02
CA HIS A 682 -1.22 29.06 -45.89
C HIS A 682 -2.28 28.59 -46.89
N THR A 683 -2.13 27.37 -47.42
CA THR A 683 -3.11 26.79 -48.36
C THR A 683 -4.49 26.61 -47.71
N ILE A 684 -4.53 26.17 -46.45
CA ILE A 684 -5.77 26.05 -45.66
C ILE A 684 -6.37 27.43 -45.34
N GLU A 685 -5.54 28.39 -44.90
CA GLU A 685 -5.97 29.77 -44.64
C GLU A 685 -6.59 30.42 -45.88
N ASN A 686 -5.94 30.24 -47.04
CA ASN A 686 -6.45 30.70 -48.33
C ASN A 686 -7.76 30.01 -48.71
N ALA A 687 -7.89 28.70 -48.48
CA ALA A 687 -9.13 27.97 -48.76
C ALA A 687 -10.31 28.47 -47.90
N LEU A 688 -10.09 28.72 -46.62
CA LEU A 688 -11.09 29.32 -45.72
C LEU A 688 -11.48 30.73 -46.16
N THR A 689 -10.50 31.57 -46.50
CA THR A 689 -10.73 32.94 -46.98
C THR A 689 -11.52 32.94 -48.29
N ASN A 690 -11.17 32.07 -49.24
CA ASN A 690 -11.88 31.95 -50.51
C ASN A 690 -13.33 31.47 -50.31
N LEU A 691 -13.56 30.54 -49.37
CA LEU A 691 -14.89 30.06 -49.05
C LEU A 691 -15.74 31.17 -48.39
N ALA A 692 -15.17 31.92 -47.44
CA ALA A 692 -15.82 33.07 -46.79
C ALA A 692 -16.14 34.21 -47.79
N ALA A 693 -15.33 34.39 -48.82
CA ALA A 693 -15.60 35.39 -49.86
C ALA A 693 -16.88 35.09 -50.66
N VAL A 694 -17.24 33.80 -50.81
CA VAL A 694 -18.42 33.34 -51.56
C VAL A 694 -19.63 33.11 -50.65
N ASP A 695 -19.40 32.79 -49.37
CA ASP A 695 -20.43 32.49 -48.37
C ASP A 695 -20.39 33.51 -47.21
N LYS A 696 -21.30 34.51 -47.27
CA LYS A 696 -21.36 35.60 -46.29
C LYS A 696 -21.80 35.18 -44.90
N GLU A 697 -22.58 34.11 -44.78
CA GLU A 697 -22.98 33.58 -43.47
C GLU A 697 -21.77 32.91 -42.81
N PHE A 698 -21.02 32.13 -43.57
CA PHE A 698 -19.78 31.52 -43.10
C PHE A 698 -18.71 32.56 -42.72
N GLU A 699 -18.59 33.67 -43.47
CA GLU A 699 -17.65 34.76 -43.15
C GLU A 699 -17.85 35.30 -41.72
N LEU A 700 -19.10 35.55 -41.32
CA LEU A 700 -19.45 36.02 -39.98
C LEU A 700 -19.12 34.97 -38.91
N LEU A 701 -19.53 33.71 -39.13
CA LEU A 701 -19.25 32.61 -38.20
C LEU A 701 -17.74 32.36 -38.03
N LEU A 702 -16.96 32.51 -39.10
CA LEU A 702 -15.52 32.35 -39.09
C LEU A 702 -14.84 33.48 -38.29
N GLU A 703 -15.28 34.73 -38.44
CA GLU A 703 -14.77 35.87 -37.65
C GLU A 703 -15.09 35.71 -36.15
N GLU A 704 -16.30 35.25 -35.81
CA GLU A 704 -16.68 34.91 -34.44
C GLU A 704 -15.82 33.76 -33.89
N ALA A 705 -15.60 32.72 -34.69
CA ALA A 705 -14.78 31.58 -34.30
C ALA A 705 -13.33 32.00 -34.02
N TYR A 706 -12.73 32.88 -34.83
CA TYR A 706 -11.37 33.38 -34.58
C TYR A 706 -11.24 34.19 -33.30
N ASN A 707 -12.26 34.98 -32.94
CA ASN A 707 -12.22 35.88 -31.79
C ASN A 707 -12.84 35.29 -30.51
N ARG A 708 -13.21 34.01 -30.53
CA ARG A 708 -13.91 33.36 -29.43
C ARG A 708 -13.05 33.32 -28.17
N THR A 709 -13.63 33.77 -27.06
CA THR A 709 -13.05 33.69 -25.72
C THR A 709 -14.05 33.08 -24.75
N GLU A 710 -13.58 32.19 -23.89
CA GLU A 710 -14.36 31.58 -22.80
C GLU A 710 -13.61 31.81 -21.50
N ASP A 711 -14.31 32.30 -20.48
CA ASP A 711 -13.72 32.62 -19.18
C ASP A 711 -12.45 33.49 -19.23
N ASP A 712 -12.41 34.48 -20.11
CA ASP A 712 -11.25 35.37 -20.37
C ASP A 712 -10.03 34.63 -20.96
N GLN A 713 -10.19 33.38 -21.40
CA GLN A 713 -9.19 32.60 -22.14
C GLN A 713 -9.51 32.55 -23.63
N PHE A 714 -8.47 32.58 -24.46
CA PHE A 714 -8.60 32.51 -25.90
C PHE A 714 -8.80 31.05 -26.38
N VAL A 715 -10.02 30.75 -26.85
CA VAL A 715 -10.41 29.42 -27.36
C VAL A 715 -10.82 29.47 -28.84
N GLY A 716 -10.46 30.56 -29.53
CA GLY A 716 -10.77 30.78 -30.93
C GLY A 716 -10.12 29.77 -31.88
N LEU A 717 -10.61 29.73 -33.12
CA LEU A 717 -10.05 28.91 -34.18
C LEU A 717 -8.56 29.24 -34.36
N ILE A 718 -7.71 28.21 -34.32
CA ILE A 718 -6.28 28.34 -34.60
C ILE A 718 -5.91 27.53 -35.83
N ILE A 719 -4.99 28.05 -36.62
CA ILE A 719 -4.40 27.36 -37.76
C ILE A 719 -2.89 27.52 -37.63
N LYS A 720 -2.19 26.42 -37.40
CA LYS A 720 -0.75 26.44 -37.13
C LYS A 720 -0.06 25.25 -37.79
N ASN A 721 1.24 25.39 -38.04
CA ASN A 721 2.07 24.29 -38.49
C ASN A 721 2.62 23.46 -37.30
N LEU A 722 3.28 22.34 -37.63
CA LEU A 722 3.96 21.44 -36.69
C LEU A 722 4.92 22.14 -35.72
N GLU A 723 5.52 23.26 -36.11
CA GLU A 723 6.53 23.97 -35.31
C GLU A 723 5.93 24.97 -34.32
N ASN A 724 4.73 25.50 -34.61
CA ASN A 724 4.14 26.61 -33.87
C ASN A 724 2.97 26.22 -32.94
N ILE A 725 2.55 24.95 -32.96
CA ILE A 725 1.36 24.46 -32.23
C ILE A 725 1.61 24.18 -30.74
N GLN A 726 2.85 24.27 -30.25
CA GLN A 726 3.14 23.97 -28.85
C GLN A 726 2.43 24.96 -27.91
N GLY A 727 1.95 24.42 -26.78
CA GLY A 727 1.17 25.15 -25.78
C GLY A 727 -0.32 25.28 -26.14
N ASP A 728 -0.69 25.15 -27.42
CA ASP A 728 -2.10 25.17 -27.80
C ASP A 728 -2.76 23.80 -27.67
N GLU A 729 -4.06 23.83 -27.44
CA GLU A 729 -4.94 22.67 -27.39
C GLU A 729 -6.36 23.10 -27.77
N ARG A 730 -7.11 22.20 -28.39
CA ARG A 730 -8.50 22.45 -28.82
C ARG A 730 -9.33 21.20 -28.63
N ASP A 731 -10.64 21.36 -28.50
CA ASP A 731 -11.57 20.24 -28.40
C ASP A 731 -11.51 19.35 -29.63
N ILE A 732 -11.48 19.98 -30.81
CA ILE A 732 -11.34 19.32 -32.10
C ILE A 732 -10.02 19.74 -32.72
N ILE A 733 -9.16 18.76 -33.03
CA ILE A 733 -7.97 18.98 -33.85
C ILE A 733 -8.17 18.35 -35.22
N ILE A 734 -8.08 19.16 -36.27
CA ILE A 734 -8.05 18.72 -37.66
C ILE A 734 -6.60 18.74 -38.12
N MET A 735 -6.04 17.56 -38.35
CA MET A 735 -4.65 17.36 -38.74
C MET A 735 -4.57 17.13 -40.25
N SER A 736 -3.98 18.07 -40.99
CA SER A 736 -3.69 17.91 -42.42
C SER A 736 -2.31 17.31 -42.61
N VAL A 737 -2.28 16.06 -43.05
CA VAL A 737 -1.03 15.35 -43.36
C VAL A 737 -0.33 15.95 -44.57
N CYS A 738 -1.10 16.44 -45.56
CA CYS A 738 -0.62 17.04 -46.82
C CYS A 738 0.12 16.09 -47.75
N TYR A 739 1.06 15.30 -47.24
CA TYR A 739 1.89 14.39 -48.02
C TYR A 739 1.05 13.37 -48.78
N GLY A 740 1.41 13.18 -50.04
CA GLY A 740 0.56 12.53 -51.03
C GLY A 740 1.30 12.03 -52.23
N TYR A 741 0.53 11.44 -53.15
CA TYR A 741 0.98 11.17 -54.50
C TYR A 741 1.12 12.49 -55.28
N ASP A 742 2.24 12.67 -55.98
CA ASP A 742 2.38 13.74 -56.96
C ASP A 742 1.55 13.47 -58.23
N SER A 743 1.52 14.41 -59.18
CA SER A 743 0.84 14.22 -60.48
C SER A 743 1.36 13.02 -61.29
N ARG A 744 2.53 12.47 -60.94
CA ARG A 744 3.14 11.27 -61.55
C ARG A 744 2.85 9.99 -60.76
N LYS A 745 1.98 10.05 -59.73
CA LYS A 745 1.65 8.96 -58.81
C LYS A 745 2.87 8.39 -58.05
N LYS A 746 3.81 9.25 -57.67
CA LYS A 746 4.92 8.90 -56.77
C LYS A 746 4.78 9.62 -55.43
N ILE A 747 5.25 8.97 -54.36
CA ILE A 747 5.33 9.57 -53.02
C ILE A 747 6.79 9.85 -52.71
N LEU A 748 7.08 11.07 -52.26
CA LEU A 748 8.39 11.43 -51.72
C LEU A 748 8.47 10.95 -50.26
N MET A 749 9.45 10.10 -49.94
CA MET A 749 9.68 9.56 -48.59
C MET A 749 10.44 10.53 -47.67
N ASN A 750 10.22 11.83 -47.90
CA ASN A 750 10.78 12.92 -47.11
C ASN A 750 9.62 13.85 -46.68
N PHE A 751 9.28 13.75 -45.40
CA PHE A 751 8.21 14.41 -44.67
C PHE A 751 8.73 15.65 -43.91
N GLY A 752 9.69 16.37 -44.50
CA GLY A 752 10.19 17.64 -43.99
C GLY A 752 10.69 17.56 -42.54
N PRO A 753 10.16 18.38 -41.60
CA PRO A 753 10.62 18.38 -40.20
C PRO A 753 10.45 17.03 -39.47
N VAL A 754 9.57 16.14 -39.94
CA VAL A 754 9.37 14.82 -39.35
C VAL A 754 10.57 13.89 -39.60
N ASN A 755 11.27 14.05 -40.73
CA ASN A 755 12.45 13.25 -41.05
C ASN A 755 13.74 13.75 -40.38
N LYS A 756 13.74 14.96 -39.81
CA LYS A 756 14.90 15.52 -39.10
C LYS A 756 15.04 14.88 -37.71
N LYS A 757 16.23 14.98 -37.11
CA LYS A 757 16.48 14.56 -35.71
C LYS A 757 15.51 15.30 -34.77
N GLY A 758 14.85 14.57 -33.87
CA GLY A 758 13.79 15.13 -33.00
C GLY A 758 12.42 15.26 -33.68
N GLY A 759 12.23 14.71 -34.88
CA GLY A 759 10.93 14.67 -35.57
C GLY A 759 9.86 13.93 -34.76
N GLU A 760 10.25 12.90 -34.03
CA GLU A 760 9.40 12.11 -33.14
C GLU A 760 8.79 12.94 -31.99
N LYS A 761 9.54 13.92 -31.45
CA LYS A 761 9.05 14.86 -30.43
C LYS A 761 8.01 15.83 -30.98
N ARG A 762 8.19 16.29 -32.22
CA ARG A 762 7.20 17.14 -32.92
C ARG A 762 5.89 16.39 -33.16
N LEU A 763 6.00 15.11 -33.52
CA LEU A 763 4.83 14.23 -33.66
C LEU A 763 4.11 14.03 -32.32
N ASN A 764 4.84 13.75 -31.23
CA ASN A 764 4.24 13.63 -29.89
C ASN A 764 3.44 14.90 -29.50
N VAL A 765 4.00 16.06 -29.84
CA VAL A 765 3.32 17.36 -29.67
C VAL A 765 1.99 17.37 -30.41
N ILE A 766 1.92 17.07 -31.72
CA ILE A 766 0.65 17.09 -32.47
C ILE A 766 -0.36 16.06 -31.95
N PHE A 767 0.10 14.83 -31.73
CA PHE A 767 -0.77 13.71 -31.38
C PHE A 767 -1.51 13.94 -30.04
N SER A 768 -1.01 14.85 -29.20
CA SER A 768 -1.57 15.15 -27.87
C SER A 768 -2.32 16.49 -27.76
N ARG A 769 -2.62 17.18 -28.88
CA ARG A 769 -3.31 18.49 -28.87
C ARG A 769 -4.83 18.42 -28.74
N ALA A 770 -5.43 17.28 -29.07
CA ALA A 770 -6.89 17.12 -29.06
C ALA A 770 -7.41 16.80 -27.66
N LYS A 771 -8.42 17.56 -27.19
CA LYS A 771 -9.15 17.23 -25.96
C LYS A 771 -10.26 16.21 -26.21
N LYS A 772 -11.06 16.37 -27.26
CA LYS A 772 -12.24 15.52 -27.52
C LYS A 772 -12.14 14.74 -28.83
N HIS A 773 -11.86 15.37 -29.97
CA HIS A 773 -11.87 14.68 -31.25
C HIS A 773 -10.65 15.04 -32.09
N MET A 774 -10.12 14.06 -32.82
CA MET A 774 -9.07 14.27 -33.80
C MET A 774 -9.54 13.79 -35.18
N ALA A 775 -9.48 14.67 -36.18
CA ALA A 775 -9.70 14.33 -37.57
C ALA A 775 -8.37 14.33 -38.31
N ILE A 776 -7.97 13.18 -38.81
CA ILE A 776 -6.76 13.02 -39.61
C ILE A 776 -7.18 13.04 -41.07
N VAL A 777 -6.77 14.09 -41.78
CA VAL A 777 -7.02 14.25 -43.21
C VAL A 777 -5.73 13.86 -43.94
N SER A 778 -5.79 12.81 -44.75
CA SER A 778 -4.61 12.31 -45.45
C SER A 778 -4.94 11.69 -46.80
N SER A 779 -4.08 11.96 -47.78
CA SER A 779 -4.08 11.31 -49.08
C SER A 779 -3.23 10.03 -49.17
N VAL A 780 -2.57 9.63 -48.08
CA VAL A 780 -1.77 8.40 -47.98
C VAL A 780 -2.23 7.53 -46.83
N LYS A 781 -2.08 6.21 -46.97
CA LYS A 781 -2.27 5.24 -45.88
C LYS A 781 -0.93 4.82 -45.29
N TYR A 782 -0.95 4.25 -44.10
CA TYR A 782 0.27 3.80 -43.41
C TYR A 782 1.16 2.89 -44.28
N HIS A 783 0.56 1.97 -45.05
CA HIS A 783 1.29 1.02 -45.91
C HIS A 783 2.02 1.70 -47.07
N ASN A 784 1.67 2.95 -47.41
CA ASN A 784 2.36 3.71 -48.44
C ASN A 784 3.69 4.29 -47.96
N ILE A 785 3.87 4.49 -46.65
CA ILE A 785 5.11 5.01 -46.08
C ILE A 785 6.10 3.85 -45.92
N THR A 786 7.18 3.83 -46.71
CA THR A 786 8.16 2.72 -46.72
C THR A 786 9.45 3.04 -45.96
N ASN A 787 9.63 4.28 -45.50
CA ASN A 787 10.81 4.70 -44.74
C ASN A 787 10.70 4.26 -43.28
N GLU A 788 11.11 3.03 -42.98
CA GLU A 788 11.09 2.45 -41.63
C GLU A 788 12.39 2.71 -40.85
N TYR A 789 13.47 3.14 -41.51
CA TYR A 789 14.78 3.39 -40.88
C TYR A 789 14.84 4.72 -40.12
N ASN A 790 14.11 5.73 -40.59
CA ASN A 790 14.00 7.01 -39.89
C ASN A 790 12.98 6.90 -38.74
N GLU A 791 13.40 7.19 -37.51
CA GLU A 791 12.54 7.06 -36.33
C GLU A 791 11.25 7.88 -36.44
N GLY A 792 11.35 9.15 -36.83
CA GLY A 792 10.19 10.04 -37.00
C GLY A 792 9.20 9.51 -38.05
N ALA A 793 9.70 9.07 -39.22
CA ALA A 793 8.85 8.48 -40.26
C ALA A 793 8.19 7.16 -39.82
N ASN A 794 8.90 6.33 -39.04
CA ASN A 794 8.36 5.08 -38.51
C ASN A 794 7.27 5.34 -37.45
N TYR A 795 7.48 6.29 -36.52
CA TYR A 795 6.44 6.72 -35.57
C TYR A 795 5.24 7.33 -36.29
N PHE A 796 5.45 8.09 -37.36
CA PHE A 796 4.35 8.62 -38.16
C PHE A 796 3.56 7.51 -38.85
N ARG A 797 4.22 6.57 -39.51
CA ARG A 797 3.61 5.38 -40.15
C ARG A 797 2.76 4.59 -39.16
N ARG A 798 3.33 4.24 -37.99
CA ARG A 798 2.63 3.47 -36.95
C ARG A 798 1.44 4.25 -36.37
N PHE A 799 1.55 5.58 -36.25
CA PHE A 799 0.45 6.42 -35.83
C PHE A 799 -0.71 6.40 -36.83
N LEU A 800 -0.44 6.52 -38.15
CA LEU A 800 -1.50 6.40 -39.15
C LEU A 800 -2.19 5.04 -39.09
N GLN A 801 -1.41 3.95 -38.90
CA GLN A 801 -1.97 2.62 -38.74
C GLN A 801 -2.87 2.50 -37.50
N TYR A 802 -2.44 3.09 -36.38
CA TYR A 802 -3.21 3.18 -35.14
C TYR A 802 -4.51 3.98 -35.35
N ALA A 803 -4.41 5.17 -35.94
CA ALA A 803 -5.54 6.05 -36.21
C ALA A 803 -6.57 5.44 -37.16
N GLU A 804 -6.12 4.77 -38.23
CA GLU A 804 -6.99 4.01 -39.14
C GLU A 804 -7.73 2.91 -38.38
N SER A 805 -7.02 2.16 -37.53
CA SER A 805 -7.60 1.07 -36.73
C SER A 805 -8.63 1.57 -35.72
N VAL A 806 -8.33 2.66 -35.00
CA VAL A 806 -9.28 3.32 -34.07
C VAL A 806 -10.49 3.86 -34.82
N SER A 807 -10.29 4.48 -35.98
CA SER A 807 -11.37 5.06 -36.79
C SER A 807 -12.38 4.02 -37.28
N ILE A 808 -11.94 2.80 -37.61
CA ILE A 808 -12.85 1.71 -38.01
C ILE A 808 -13.36 0.87 -36.83
N GLY A 809 -12.95 1.19 -35.60
CA GLY A 809 -13.33 0.46 -34.38
C GLY A 809 -12.57 -0.86 -34.15
N ASN A 810 -11.48 -1.13 -34.88
CA ASN A 810 -10.64 -2.32 -34.70
C ASN A 810 -9.63 -2.11 -33.56
N MET A 811 -10.10 -2.21 -32.32
CA MET A 811 -9.26 -1.99 -31.14
C MET A 811 -8.25 -3.10 -30.86
N GLU A 812 -8.52 -4.33 -31.31
CA GLU A 812 -7.56 -5.43 -31.14
C GLU A 812 -6.28 -5.13 -31.91
N MET A 813 -6.41 -4.69 -33.17
CA MET A 813 -5.27 -4.25 -33.97
C MET A 813 -4.65 -2.97 -33.39
N ALA A 814 -5.46 -1.99 -32.97
CA ALA A 814 -4.94 -0.78 -32.33
C ALA A 814 -4.07 -1.12 -31.10
N ARG A 815 -4.53 -2.05 -30.25
CA ARG A 815 -3.79 -2.51 -29.07
C ARG A 815 -2.54 -3.31 -29.43
N ALA A 816 -2.59 -4.16 -30.45
CA ALA A 816 -1.40 -4.86 -30.94
C ALA A 816 -0.30 -3.88 -31.40
N ILE A 817 -0.70 -2.77 -32.04
CA ILE A 817 0.23 -1.69 -32.43
C ILE A 817 0.83 -1.03 -31.17
N LEU A 818 0.00 -0.68 -30.19
CA LEU A 818 0.45 -0.08 -28.93
C LEU A 818 1.44 -0.98 -28.18
N ASP A 819 1.12 -2.25 -28.03
CA ASP A 819 1.98 -3.25 -27.39
C ASP A 819 3.32 -3.42 -28.12
N SER A 820 3.34 -3.28 -29.46
CA SER A 820 4.55 -3.37 -30.28
C SER A 820 5.50 -2.16 -30.17
N LEU A 821 5.07 -1.07 -29.52
CA LEU A 821 5.89 0.12 -29.26
C LEU A 821 6.71 -0.01 -27.96
N ILE A 822 6.36 -0.96 -27.08
CA ILE A 822 7.05 -1.16 -25.80
C ILE A 822 8.18 -2.19 -25.98
N PHE A 823 9.43 -1.73 -26.03
CA PHE A 823 10.60 -2.59 -26.22
C PHE A 823 11.05 -3.36 -24.96
N ASN A 824 10.64 -2.91 -23.76
CA ASN A 824 10.94 -3.53 -22.48
C ASN A 824 9.66 -3.95 -21.77
N LYS A 825 8.97 -4.97 -22.31
CA LYS A 825 7.95 -5.69 -21.54
C LYS A 825 8.72 -6.47 -20.45
N LYS A 826 9.01 -5.84 -19.31
CA LYS A 826 9.03 -6.63 -18.07
C LYS A 826 7.72 -7.38 -18.11
N GLU A 827 7.75 -8.71 -18.02
CA GLU A 827 6.54 -9.49 -17.79
C GLU A 827 5.86 -8.85 -16.58
N ILE A 828 4.91 -7.95 -16.83
CA ILE A 828 3.93 -7.57 -15.84
C ILE A 828 3.21 -8.89 -15.67
N ALA A 829 3.61 -9.62 -14.62
CA ALA A 829 3.03 -10.89 -14.23
C ALA A 829 1.55 -10.78 -14.52
N ALA A 830 1.04 -11.66 -15.39
CA ALA A 830 -0.36 -11.68 -15.77
C ALA A 830 -1.15 -11.46 -14.49
N SER A 831 -1.79 -10.29 -14.36
CA SER A 831 -2.56 -9.94 -13.18
C SER A 831 -3.48 -11.13 -12.93
N THR A 832 -3.19 -11.87 -11.87
CA THR A 832 -3.97 -13.03 -11.48
C THR A 832 -5.36 -12.50 -11.26
N THR A 833 -6.28 -12.85 -12.17
CA THR A 833 -7.62 -12.28 -12.16
C THR A 833 -8.23 -12.56 -10.80
N SER A 834 -8.50 -11.52 -10.02
CA SER A 834 -9.00 -11.67 -8.65
C SER A 834 -10.25 -12.54 -8.66
N VAL A 835 -10.27 -13.59 -7.83
CA VAL A 835 -11.42 -14.50 -7.71
C VAL A 835 -12.70 -13.70 -7.37
N ILE A 836 -12.56 -12.63 -6.59
CA ILE A 836 -13.66 -11.73 -6.24
C ILE A 836 -14.17 -10.99 -7.46
N LEU A 837 -13.28 -10.51 -8.34
CA LEU A 837 -13.66 -9.84 -9.58
C LEU A 837 -14.52 -10.74 -10.46
N GLN A 838 -14.11 -12.01 -10.63
CA GLN A 838 -14.88 -13.00 -11.38
C GLN A 838 -16.24 -13.30 -10.72
N GLN A 839 -16.27 -13.49 -9.39
CA GLN A 839 -17.53 -13.73 -8.68
C GLN A 839 -18.52 -12.57 -8.80
N ILE A 840 -18.05 -11.32 -8.70
CA ILE A 840 -18.91 -10.15 -8.85
C ILE A 840 -19.46 -10.07 -10.28
N LYS A 841 -18.59 -10.27 -11.27
CA LYS A 841 -18.98 -10.31 -12.69
C LYS A 841 -20.07 -11.35 -12.94
N ASP A 842 -19.85 -12.60 -12.52
CA ASP A 842 -20.80 -13.69 -12.72
C ASP A 842 -22.15 -13.40 -12.05
N GLN A 843 -22.16 -12.82 -10.85
CA GLN A 843 -23.39 -12.45 -10.15
C GLN A 843 -24.14 -11.33 -10.85
N LEU A 844 -23.45 -10.32 -11.36
CA LEU A 844 -24.07 -9.21 -12.10
C LEU A 844 -24.58 -9.67 -13.48
N GLN A 845 -23.86 -10.55 -14.17
CA GLN A 845 -24.32 -11.16 -15.42
C GLN A 845 -25.58 -12.02 -15.22
N LYS A 846 -25.67 -12.76 -14.11
CA LYS A 846 -26.89 -13.49 -13.73
C LYS A 846 -28.10 -12.57 -13.49
N GLN A 847 -27.87 -11.31 -13.11
CA GLN A 847 -28.92 -10.28 -12.97
C GLN A 847 -29.28 -9.60 -14.30
N GLY A 848 -28.63 -9.96 -15.41
CA GLY A 848 -28.91 -9.46 -16.75
C GLY A 848 -28.09 -8.23 -17.18
N PHE A 849 -27.08 -7.83 -16.39
CA PHE A 849 -26.18 -6.74 -16.76
C PHE A 849 -25.01 -7.23 -17.63
N GLU A 850 -24.52 -6.39 -18.52
CA GLU A 850 -23.28 -6.65 -19.27
C GLU A 850 -22.11 -6.05 -18.49
N VAL A 851 -21.08 -6.85 -18.22
CA VAL A 851 -19.96 -6.47 -17.35
C VAL A 851 -18.64 -6.73 -18.06
N SER A 852 -17.84 -5.67 -18.20
CA SER A 852 -16.50 -5.72 -18.78
C SER A 852 -15.45 -5.59 -17.69
N GLU A 853 -14.37 -6.37 -17.81
CA GLU A 853 -13.28 -6.38 -16.83
C GLU A 853 -12.15 -5.45 -17.27
N ASN A 854 -11.44 -4.87 -16.30
CA ASN A 854 -10.20 -4.13 -16.51
C ASN A 854 -10.30 -3.11 -17.66
N VAL A 855 -11.37 -2.30 -17.65
CA VAL A 855 -11.64 -1.30 -18.69
C VAL A 855 -10.66 -0.14 -18.52
N GLY A 856 -9.84 0.09 -19.56
CA GLY A 856 -8.77 1.08 -19.63
C GLY A 856 -7.54 0.55 -20.38
N GLN A 857 -6.77 1.46 -20.98
CA GLN A 857 -5.55 1.20 -21.76
C GLN A 857 -4.27 1.51 -20.95
N SER A 858 -4.31 2.34 -19.91
CA SER A 858 -3.19 2.50 -18.97
C SER A 858 -3.21 1.49 -17.81
N THR A 859 -2.31 1.65 -16.84
CA THR A 859 -2.32 0.87 -15.58
C THR A 859 -3.47 1.26 -14.65
N PHE A 860 -4.06 2.46 -14.79
CA PHE A 860 -5.29 2.81 -14.09
C PHE A 860 -6.50 2.31 -14.89
N LYS A 861 -7.23 1.36 -14.31
CA LYS A 861 -8.37 0.70 -14.94
C LYS A 861 -9.56 0.63 -14.01
N CYS A 862 -10.76 0.62 -14.58
CA CYS A 862 -11.95 0.20 -13.85
C CYS A 862 -11.87 -1.33 -13.70
N SER A 863 -11.86 -1.85 -12.47
CA SER A 863 -11.80 -3.30 -12.23
C SER A 863 -12.98 -3.99 -12.93
N LEU A 864 -14.19 -3.43 -12.77
CA LEU A 864 -15.37 -3.79 -13.55
C LEU A 864 -16.08 -2.54 -14.06
N ALA A 865 -16.62 -2.61 -15.26
CA ALA A 865 -17.50 -1.59 -15.83
C ALA A 865 -18.83 -2.24 -16.25
N VAL A 866 -19.95 -1.64 -15.85
CA VAL A 866 -21.29 -2.23 -16.00
C VAL A 866 -22.10 -1.45 -17.03
N LYS A 867 -22.84 -2.16 -17.89
CA LYS A 867 -23.88 -1.62 -18.78
C LYS A 867 -25.24 -2.22 -18.43
N LEU A 868 -26.32 -1.49 -18.70
CA LEU A 868 -27.68 -1.99 -18.50
C LEU A 868 -28.01 -3.08 -19.51
N LYS A 869 -27.67 -2.87 -20.79
CA LYS A 869 -27.88 -3.84 -21.87
C LYS A 869 -26.60 -4.01 -22.69
N PRO A 870 -26.39 -5.18 -23.32
CA PRO A 870 -25.25 -5.40 -24.22
C PRO A 870 -25.18 -4.40 -25.39
N THR A 871 -26.34 -3.90 -25.85
CA THR A 871 -26.44 -2.94 -26.95
C THR A 871 -26.04 -1.52 -26.58
N ASP A 872 -25.90 -1.21 -25.28
CA ASP A 872 -25.63 0.14 -24.83
C ASP A 872 -24.19 0.55 -25.17
N LYS A 873 -24.05 1.77 -25.69
CA LYS A 873 -22.75 2.34 -26.05
C LYS A 873 -21.99 2.90 -24.85
N SER A 874 -22.63 3.09 -23.70
CA SER A 874 -22.01 3.69 -22.51
C SER A 874 -22.12 2.78 -21.28
N TYR A 875 -21.05 2.71 -20.51
CA TYR A 875 -21.06 2.17 -19.16
C TYR A 875 -21.80 3.13 -18.21
N ILE A 876 -22.48 2.57 -17.22
CA ILE A 876 -23.26 3.30 -16.22
C ILE A 876 -22.55 3.39 -14.87
N LEU A 877 -21.73 2.38 -14.53
CA LEU A 877 -21.05 2.26 -13.25
C LEU A 877 -19.66 1.66 -13.44
N SER A 878 -18.67 2.29 -12.84
CA SER A 878 -17.33 1.74 -12.61
C SER A 878 -17.24 1.22 -11.18
N ILE A 879 -16.73 -0.01 -11.04
CA ILE A 879 -16.46 -0.65 -9.75
C ILE A 879 -14.95 -0.81 -9.62
N LEU A 880 -14.40 -0.28 -8.52
CA LEU A 880 -13.00 -0.39 -8.15
C LEU A 880 -12.86 -1.41 -7.00
N ILE A 881 -12.08 -2.46 -7.22
CA ILE A 881 -11.85 -3.54 -6.24
C ILE A 881 -10.47 -3.36 -5.59
N ASP A 882 -10.35 -3.74 -4.32
CA ASP A 882 -9.12 -3.76 -3.54
C ASP A 882 -8.27 -5.01 -3.82
N ASP A 883 -7.42 -4.92 -4.84
CA ASP A 883 -6.42 -5.94 -5.15
C ASP A 883 -5.02 -5.60 -4.58
N ASP A 884 -4.02 -6.42 -4.92
CA ASP A 884 -2.64 -6.19 -4.49
C ASP A 884 -2.09 -4.85 -5.02
N SER A 885 -2.55 -4.39 -6.19
CA SER A 885 -2.15 -3.09 -6.75
C SER A 885 -2.75 -1.94 -5.94
N HIS A 886 -4.00 -2.08 -5.50
CA HIS A 886 -4.66 -1.15 -4.58
C HIS A 886 -3.86 -1.02 -3.29
N TYR A 887 -3.55 -2.12 -2.60
CA TYR A 887 -2.79 -2.06 -1.33
C TYR A 887 -1.31 -1.73 -1.49
N GLY A 888 -0.74 -1.90 -2.69
CA GLY A 888 0.61 -1.46 -3.03
C GLY A 888 0.75 0.06 -3.15
N ASN A 889 -0.35 0.82 -3.30
CA ASN A 889 -0.29 2.29 -3.37
C ASN A 889 -0.32 2.90 -1.95
N PRO A 890 0.75 3.56 -1.47
CA PRO A 890 0.76 4.20 -0.16
C PRO A 890 -0.03 5.51 -0.10
N ASN A 891 -0.44 6.08 -1.24
CA ASN A 891 -1.15 7.36 -1.31
C ASN A 891 -2.67 7.18 -1.14
N LEU A 892 -3.13 7.23 0.12
CA LEU A 892 -4.54 7.10 0.47
C LEU A 892 -5.45 8.16 -0.18
N LEU A 893 -4.93 9.38 -0.38
CA LEU A 893 -5.70 10.45 -1.01
C LEU A 893 -5.92 10.15 -2.49
N GLU A 894 -4.89 9.69 -3.20
CA GLU A 894 -5.02 9.26 -4.58
C GLU A 894 -6.00 8.10 -4.72
N GLN A 895 -5.81 7.09 -3.88
CA GLN A 895 -6.52 5.82 -3.93
C GLN A 895 -8.02 5.94 -3.69
N TYR A 896 -8.41 6.65 -2.62
CA TYR A 896 -9.81 6.69 -2.18
C TYR A 896 -10.54 7.98 -2.58
N TYR A 897 -9.82 9.08 -2.83
CA TYR A 897 -10.44 10.35 -3.19
C TYR A 897 -10.19 10.74 -4.65
N GLN A 898 -8.94 10.87 -5.10
CA GLN A 898 -8.64 11.43 -6.42
C GLN A 898 -9.09 10.50 -7.55
N ARG A 899 -8.77 9.20 -7.50
CA ARG A 899 -9.17 8.22 -8.54
C ARG A 899 -10.69 8.20 -8.77
N PRO A 900 -11.55 8.07 -7.74
CA PRO A 900 -12.99 8.19 -7.90
C PRO A 900 -13.45 9.56 -8.39
N ALA A 901 -12.84 10.65 -7.91
CA ALA A 901 -13.21 12.01 -8.30
C ALA A 901 -12.92 12.26 -9.79
N ILE A 902 -11.79 11.78 -10.30
CA ILE A 902 -11.38 11.89 -11.70
C ILE A 902 -12.33 11.09 -12.60
N LEU A 903 -12.66 9.84 -12.24
CA LEU A 903 -13.66 9.07 -12.97
C LEU A 903 -15.01 9.79 -13.01
N LYS A 904 -15.44 10.38 -11.87
CA LYS A 904 -16.69 11.16 -11.78
C LYS A 904 -16.68 12.40 -12.68
N SER A 905 -15.58 13.15 -12.76
CA SER A 905 -15.49 14.32 -13.66
C SER A 905 -15.53 13.94 -15.14
N PHE A 906 -15.20 12.69 -15.48
CA PHE A 906 -15.36 12.10 -16.82
C PHE A 906 -16.72 11.39 -16.99
N GLY A 907 -17.68 11.70 -16.12
CA GLY A 907 -19.07 11.25 -16.21
C GLY A 907 -19.33 9.85 -15.68
N TRP A 908 -18.35 9.15 -15.11
CA TRP A 908 -18.59 7.84 -14.49
C TRP A 908 -19.34 7.98 -13.18
N ARG A 909 -20.25 7.04 -12.91
CA ARG A 909 -20.59 6.72 -11.53
C ARG A 909 -19.55 5.73 -11.02
N THR A 910 -19.14 5.90 -9.78
CA THR A 910 -18.09 5.07 -9.19
C THR A 910 -18.56 4.43 -7.88
N MET A 911 -18.03 3.25 -7.62
CA MET A 911 -18.24 2.52 -6.38
C MET A 911 -16.94 1.75 -6.06
N HIS A 912 -16.49 1.85 -4.81
CA HIS A 912 -15.48 0.93 -4.31
C HIS A 912 -16.16 -0.31 -3.75
N LEU A 913 -15.56 -1.47 -3.96
CA LEU A 913 -16.03 -2.71 -3.38
C LEU A 913 -14.84 -3.45 -2.79
N TYR A 914 -14.93 -3.75 -1.50
CA TYR A 914 -13.86 -4.38 -0.76
C TYR A 914 -14.06 -5.90 -0.70
N ALA A 915 -12.98 -6.64 -0.87
CA ALA A 915 -12.87 -8.09 -0.79
C ALA A 915 -13.47 -8.60 0.51
N LYS A 916 -13.20 -7.89 1.60
CA LYS A 916 -13.76 -8.15 2.92
C LYS A 916 -15.29 -8.08 2.94
N ASP A 917 -15.88 -7.01 2.40
CA ASP A 917 -17.32 -6.80 2.42
C ASP A 917 -18.03 -7.85 1.53
N TRP A 918 -17.43 -8.17 0.39
CA TRP A 918 -17.88 -9.25 -0.49
C TRP A 918 -17.84 -10.60 0.24
N LEU A 919 -16.72 -10.93 0.90
CA LEU A 919 -16.58 -12.18 1.63
C LEU A 919 -17.59 -12.28 2.78
N GLN A 920 -17.92 -11.18 3.46
CA GLN A 920 -18.86 -11.20 4.58
C GLN A 920 -20.30 -11.45 4.11
N ASN A 921 -20.78 -10.71 3.10
CA ASN A 921 -22.14 -10.86 2.59
C ASN A 921 -22.25 -10.46 1.09
N PRO A 922 -22.00 -11.41 0.17
CA PRO A 922 -22.06 -11.13 -1.28
C PRO A 922 -23.44 -10.63 -1.72
N GLN A 923 -24.52 -11.20 -1.17
CA GLN A 923 -25.89 -10.88 -1.57
C GLN A 923 -26.25 -9.43 -1.24
N LYS A 924 -25.90 -8.97 -0.03
CA LYS A 924 -26.04 -7.55 0.37
C LYS A 924 -25.21 -6.62 -0.52
N MET A 925 -24.02 -7.05 -0.96
CA MET A 925 -23.18 -6.25 -1.85
C MET A 925 -23.80 -6.15 -3.25
N VAL A 926 -24.33 -7.24 -3.80
CA VAL A 926 -25.06 -7.22 -5.08
C VAL A 926 -26.27 -6.28 -4.99
N GLU A 927 -27.06 -6.34 -3.92
CA GLU A 927 -28.18 -5.41 -3.69
C GLU A 927 -27.71 -3.94 -3.68
N LEU A 928 -26.57 -3.65 -3.05
CA LEU A 928 -25.99 -2.31 -3.01
C LEU A 928 -25.52 -1.83 -4.39
N ILE A 929 -24.89 -2.72 -5.18
CA ILE A 929 -24.49 -2.41 -6.57
C ILE A 929 -25.72 -2.12 -7.42
N VAL A 930 -26.76 -2.96 -7.36
CA VAL A 930 -28.01 -2.78 -8.11
C VAL A 930 -28.71 -1.49 -7.70
N LYS A 931 -28.69 -1.15 -6.40
CA LYS A 931 -29.18 0.14 -5.93
C LYS A 931 -28.41 1.30 -6.56
N ARG A 932 -27.06 1.26 -6.55
CA ARG A 932 -26.20 2.30 -7.14
C ARG A 932 -26.38 2.42 -8.66
N ILE A 933 -26.67 1.31 -9.35
CA ILE A 933 -27.04 1.28 -10.77
C ILE A 933 -28.37 2.01 -11.01
N ASN A 934 -29.38 1.73 -10.18
CA ASN A 934 -30.74 2.26 -10.31
C ASN A 934 -30.95 3.64 -9.71
N GLU A 935 -30.00 4.17 -8.94
CA GLU A 935 -30.03 5.56 -8.47
C GLU A 935 -30.14 6.46 -9.71
N THR A 936 -31.27 7.16 -9.87
CA THR A 936 -31.40 8.23 -10.85
C THR A 936 -30.29 9.23 -10.55
N GLN A 937 -29.61 9.69 -11.60
CA GLN A 937 -28.75 10.85 -11.49
C GLN A 937 -29.65 11.96 -10.95
N ILE A 938 -29.52 12.27 -9.66
CA ILE A 938 -29.73 13.64 -9.26
C ILE A 938 -28.60 14.31 -10.01
N ASP A 939 -28.95 15.03 -11.06
CA ASP A 939 -28.09 16.08 -11.55
C ASP A 939 -27.79 16.92 -10.33
N ASP A 940 -26.61 16.74 -9.74
CA ASP A 940 -25.89 17.83 -9.10
C ASP A 940 -25.52 18.81 -10.23
N THR A 941 -26.53 19.33 -10.93
CA THR A 941 -26.44 20.55 -11.70
C THR A 941 -26.06 21.62 -10.67
N GLU A 942 -24.84 22.12 -10.82
CA GLU A 942 -24.21 23.22 -10.07
C GLU A 942 -23.41 22.87 -8.80
N GLU A 943 -22.84 21.66 -8.68
CA GLU A 943 -21.48 21.58 -8.13
C GLU A 943 -20.56 21.07 -9.25
N GLU A 944 -20.09 22.00 -10.08
CA GLU A 944 -18.87 21.75 -10.85
C GLU A 944 -17.83 21.18 -9.89
N VAL A 945 -17.46 19.92 -10.10
CA VAL A 945 -16.19 19.41 -9.61
C VAL A 945 -15.13 20.12 -10.45
N GLU A 946 -14.88 21.38 -10.14
CA GLU A 946 -13.74 22.12 -10.68
C GLU A 946 -12.49 21.33 -10.28
N LEU A 947 -11.88 20.70 -11.27
CA LEU A 947 -10.43 20.49 -11.25
C LEU A 947 -9.82 21.89 -11.08
N PRO A 948 -8.81 22.07 -10.21
CA PRO A 948 -8.36 23.40 -9.83
C PRO A 948 -7.79 24.15 -11.04
N THR A 949 -8.57 25.08 -11.59
CA THR A 949 -8.09 26.14 -12.47
C THR A 949 -8.03 27.44 -11.69
N PHE A 950 -6.92 28.14 -11.86
CA PHE A 950 -6.72 29.47 -11.30
C PHE A 950 -7.65 30.47 -12.00
N ASP A 951 -8.24 31.33 -11.18
CA ASP A 951 -9.07 32.50 -11.51
C ASP A 951 -10.55 32.24 -11.82
N LYS A 952 -11.41 32.44 -10.80
CA LYS A 952 -12.37 33.56 -10.77
C LYS A 952 -13.02 33.75 -9.39
N ILE A 953 -13.31 35.01 -9.10
CA ILE A 953 -13.81 35.57 -7.84
C ILE A 953 -15.32 35.81 -8.00
N VAL A 954 -16.14 35.35 -7.06
CA VAL A 954 -17.44 35.98 -6.72
C VAL A 954 -17.66 35.91 -5.20
N GLU A 955 -18.24 37.01 -4.69
CA GLU A 955 -18.47 37.43 -3.31
C GLU A 955 -19.51 36.62 -2.52
N ASP A 956 -19.47 36.86 -1.21
CA ASP A 956 -20.16 36.22 -0.09
C ASP A 956 -21.70 36.14 -0.18
N GLN A 957 -22.24 35.02 0.34
CA GLN A 957 -23.54 35.00 1.01
C GLN A 957 -23.33 34.79 2.52
N GLU A 958 -23.73 35.77 3.31
CA GLU A 958 -23.78 35.71 4.77
C GLU A 958 -24.91 34.78 5.25
N ILE A 959 -24.65 34.00 6.29
CA ILE A 959 -25.66 33.34 7.12
C ILE A 959 -25.55 33.89 8.54
N ASP A 960 -26.71 34.33 9.03
CA ASP A 960 -27.04 34.89 10.34
C ASP A 960 -26.38 34.23 11.56
N THR A 961 -26.00 35.05 12.54
CA THR A 961 -26.15 34.68 13.95
C THR A 961 -26.47 35.92 14.80
N GLU A 962 -27.59 35.84 15.53
CA GLU A 962 -28.14 36.86 16.41
C GLU A 962 -27.22 37.18 17.61
N GLN A 963 -27.07 38.48 17.95
CA GLN A 963 -27.20 39.01 19.33
C GLN A 963 -27.22 40.55 19.42
N GLN A 964 -28.44 41.07 19.65
CA GLN A 964 -28.90 42.24 20.44
C GLN A 964 -28.06 43.53 20.66
N THR A 965 -28.59 44.60 20.03
CA THR A 965 -28.88 45.97 20.54
C THR A 965 -27.77 47.00 20.78
N ILE A 966 -27.80 48.11 20.01
CA ILE A 966 -28.15 49.50 20.43
C ILE A 966 -28.54 50.32 19.18
N LYS A 967 -29.63 51.09 19.29
CA LYS A 967 -30.20 51.98 18.25
C LYS A 967 -29.38 53.26 18.08
N SER A 968 -29.07 53.65 16.83
CA SER A 968 -29.10 55.05 16.38
C SER A 968 -29.01 55.20 14.85
N ALA A 969 -30.05 55.82 14.29
CA ALA A 969 -30.08 56.75 13.14
C ALA A 969 -29.36 56.41 11.81
N SER A 970 -30.18 55.98 10.84
CA SER A 970 -30.24 56.42 9.43
C SER A 970 -29.02 57.13 8.80
N THR A 971 -28.41 56.46 7.82
CA THR A 971 -27.99 57.08 6.55
C THR A 971 -28.08 56.03 5.45
N SER A 972 -28.94 56.32 4.47
CA SER A 972 -29.17 55.59 3.24
C SER A 972 -27.93 55.58 2.33
N GLU A 973 -27.50 54.40 1.88
CA GLU A 973 -26.67 54.24 0.68
C GLU A 973 -27.54 54.05 -0.57
N PRO A 974 -27.05 54.47 -1.76
CA PRO A 974 -27.89 54.82 -2.89
C PRO A 974 -28.15 53.63 -3.81
N VAL A 975 -29.42 53.42 -4.15
CA VAL A 975 -29.85 52.57 -5.26
C VAL A 975 -29.26 53.10 -6.56
N ILE A 976 -28.53 52.24 -7.29
CA ILE A 976 -28.06 52.48 -8.65
C ILE A 976 -29.28 52.34 -9.59
N GLY A 977 -30.07 53.40 -9.71
CA GLY A 977 -31.10 53.54 -10.73
C GLY A 977 -30.57 54.42 -11.86
N TYR A 978 -30.34 53.83 -13.04
CA TYR A 978 -30.21 54.56 -14.32
C TYR A 978 -30.48 53.69 -15.56
N GLU A 979 -30.98 52.46 -15.38
CA GLU A 979 -31.34 51.57 -16.51
C GLU A 979 -32.57 52.08 -17.29
N GLN A 980 -33.38 52.96 -16.69
CA GLN A 980 -34.54 53.59 -17.34
C GLN A 980 -34.20 54.96 -17.97
N ALA A 981 -32.96 55.43 -17.89
CA ALA A 981 -32.56 56.72 -18.44
C ALA A 981 -32.48 56.66 -19.98
N VAL A 982 -33.11 57.62 -20.66
CA VAL A 982 -33.08 57.71 -22.13
C VAL A 982 -31.76 58.31 -22.59
N PHE A 983 -30.92 57.50 -23.22
CA PHE A 983 -29.60 57.90 -23.73
C PHE A 983 -29.69 58.47 -25.14
N GLU A 984 -28.99 59.57 -25.35
CA GLU A 984 -28.74 60.15 -26.68
C GLU A 984 -27.32 59.74 -27.12
N ARG A 985 -27.24 58.94 -28.19
CA ARG A 985 -26.00 58.29 -28.66
C ARG A 985 -25.43 59.00 -29.88
N LEU A 986 -24.12 59.26 -29.83
CA LEU A 986 -23.30 59.76 -30.92
C LEU A 986 -22.23 58.72 -31.29
N ILE A 987 -21.94 58.60 -32.57
CA ILE A 987 -21.03 57.57 -33.11
C ILE A 987 -19.90 58.23 -33.90
N TYR A 988 -18.69 57.72 -33.75
CA TYR A 988 -17.53 58.10 -34.55
C TYR A 988 -17.02 56.89 -35.33
N THR A 989 -16.99 57.01 -36.66
CA THR A 989 -16.49 56.00 -37.60
C THR A 989 -15.49 56.63 -38.56
N ASP A 990 -14.21 56.28 -38.44
CA ASP A 990 -13.15 56.64 -39.39
C ASP A 990 -12.05 55.56 -39.41
N MET A 991 -11.51 55.26 -40.59
CA MET A 991 -10.51 54.23 -40.96
C MET A 991 -9.90 53.45 -39.78
N GLY A 992 -10.66 52.47 -39.25
CA GLY A 992 -10.22 51.53 -38.19
C GLY A 992 -10.68 51.82 -36.75
N SER A 993 -11.36 52.94 -36.48
CA SER A 993 -11.87 53.31 -35.16
C SER A 993 -13.39 53.48 -35.13
N ASN A 994 -14.09 52.53 -34.50
CA ASN A 994 -15.54 52.54 -34.27
C ASN A 994 -15.85 52.82 -32.80
N LYS A 995 -16.18 54.06 -32.44
CA LYS A 995 -16.46 54.47 -31.05
C LYS A 995 -17.88 55.00 -30.89
N PHE A 996 -18.49 54.74 -29.74
CA PHE A 996 -19.74 55.39 -29.34
C PHE A 996 -19.53 56.24 -28.10
N TRP A 997 -20.34 57.28 -27.98
CA TRP A 997 -20.45 58.14 -26.82
C TRP A 997 -21.93 58.48 -26.65
N GLU A 998 -22.52 58.21 -25.50
CA GLU A 998 -23.92 58.48 -25.22
C GLU A 998 -24.08 59.18 -23.87
N SER A 999 -25.14 59.98 -23.74
CA SER A 999 -25.41 60.71 -22.51
C SER A 999 -26.89 60.75 -22.16
N ALA A 1000 -27.18 60.71 -20.86
CA ALA A 1000 -28.51 60.84 -20.28
C ALA A 1000 -28.49 61.80 -19.10
N ILE A 1001 -29.65 62.40 -18.78
CA ILE A 1001 -29.82 63.23 -17.58
C ILE A 1001 -30.91 62.60 -16.73
N GLU A 1002 -30.59 62.41 -15.45
CA GLU A 1002 -31.51 61.92 -14.45
C GLU A 1002 -31.42 62.86 -13.23
N ASP A 1003 -32.50 63.60 -12.97
CA ASP A 1003 -32.56 64.71 -12.02
C ASP A 1003 -31.38 65.68 -12.14
N VAL A 1004 -30.44 65.65 -11.19
CA VAL A 1004 -29.27 66.52 -11.13
C VAL A 1004 -27.99 65.83 -11.61
N LYS A 1005 -28.09 64.61 -12.15
CA LYS A 1005 -26.95 63.80 -12.61
C LYS A 1005 -26.87 63.79 -14.13
N LEU A 1006 -25.70 64.05 -14.67
CA LEU A 1006 -25.33 63.79 -16.05
C LEU A 1006 -24.59 62.45 -16.11
N ILE A 1007 -25.16 61.50 -16.85
CA ILE A 1007 -24.62 60.16 -17.04
C ILE A 1007 -24.04 60.11 -18.45
N ILE A 1008 -22.77 59.73 -18.56
CA ILE A 1008 -22.05 59.64 -19.84
C ILE A 1008 -21.52 58.20 -19.97
N ARG A 1009 -21.83 57.53 -21.07
CA ARG A 1009 -21.25 56.22 -21.40
C ARG A 1009 -20.47 56.30 -22.71
N PHE A 1010 -19.28 55.72 -22.78
CA PHE A 1010 -18.48 55.72 -24.01
C PHE A 1010 -17.60 54.47 -24.16
N GLY A 1011 -17.36 54.04 -25.40
CA GLY A 1011 -16.62 52.81 -25.67
C GLY A 1011 -16.45 52.52 -27.16
N LYS A 1012 -15.94 51.33 -27.50
CA LYS A 1012 -15.94 50.82 -28.87
C LYS A 1012 -17.35 50.32 -29.20
N ILE A 1013 -17.84 50.54 -30.41
CA ILE A 1013 -19.15 50.00 -30.83
C ILE A 1013 -19.13 48.48 -30.65
N GLY A 1014 -20.10 47.93 -29.93
CA GLY A 1014 -20.19 46.50 -29.59
C GLY A 1014 -19.77 46.14 -28.15
N THR A 1015 -19.18 47.07 -27.38
CA THR A 1015 -18.84 46.82 -25.96
C THR A 1015 -19.81 47.52 -25.00
N LYS A 1016 -19.86 47.06 -23.73
CA LYS A 1016 -20.68 47.69 -22.66
C LYS A 1016 -20.28 49.15 -22.36
N GLY A 1017 -19.10 49.61 -22.81
CA GLY A 1017 -18.58 50.97 -22.58
C GLY A 1017 -18.27 51.27 -21.11
N GLN A 1018 -17.56 52.37 -20.86
CA GLN A 1018 -17.31 52.91 -19.51
C GLN A 1018 -18.35 53.98 -19.18
N VAL A 1019 -18.86 53.97 -17.95
CA VAL A 1019 -19.85 54.94 -17.45
C VAL A 1019 -19.18 55.95 -16.52
N ASN A 1020 -19.51 57.22 -16.69
CA ASN A 1020 -19.08 58.31 -15.84
C ASN A 1020 -20.30 59.16 -15.45
N ILE A 1021 -20.50 59.36 -14.15
CA ILE A 1021 -21.65 60.09 -13.60
C ILE A 1021 -21.15 61.35 -12.93
N LYS A 1022 -21.70 62.51 -13.33
CA LYS A 1022 -21.43 63.81 -12.71
C LYS A 1022 -22.69 64.37 -12.10
N THR A 1023 -22.65 64.70 -10.81
CA THR A 1023 -23.77 65.29 -10.06
C THR A 1023 -23.61 66.81 -9.99
N PHE A 1024 -24.68 67.55 -10.24
CA PHE A 1024 -24.74 69.02 -10.21
C PHE A 1024 -25.67 69.52 -9.10
N SER A 1025 -25.61 70.81 -8.78
CA SER A 1025 -26.48 71.44 -7.77
C SER A 1025 -27.91 71.71 -8.26
N SER A 1026 -28.14 71.68 -9.57
CA SER A 1026 -29.48 71.79 -10.19
C SER A 1026 -29.55 71.05 -11.52
N GLN A 1027 -30.76 70.65 -11.92
CA GLN A 1027 -31.02 69.98 -13.20
C GLN A 1027 -30.69 70.87 -14.40
N GLU A 1028 -30.86 72.20 -14.29
CA GLU A 1028 -30.51 73.16 -15.33
C GLU A 1028 -28.99 73.18 -15.62
N LEU A 1029 -28.17 73.08 -14.58
CA LEU A 1029 -26.71 73.01 -14.73
C LEU A 1029 -26.26 71.70 -15.38
N ALA A 1030 -26.89 70.58 -15.03
CA ALA A 1030 -26.64 69.28 -15.67
C ALA A 1030 -26.99 69.31 -17.18
N LYS A 1031 -28.12 69.93 -17.54
CA LYS A 1031 -28.52 70.14 -18.95
C LYS A 1031 -27.52 71.00 -19.71
N LYS A 1032 -27.10 72.13 -19.14
CA LYS A 1032 -26.14 73.06 -19.77
C LYS A 1032 -24.77 72.40 -19.99
N GLU A 1033 -24.30 71.60 -19.03
CA GLU A 1033 -23.04 70.86 -19.20
C GLU A 1033 -23.18 69.73 -20.23
N ARG A 1034 -24.33 69.03 -20.29
CA ARG A 1034 -24.59 68.03 -21.35
C ARG A 1034 -24.49 68.65 -22.74
N GLU A 1035 -25.18 69.77 -22.97
CA GLU A 1035 -25.17 70.45 -24.27
C GLU A 1035 -23.76 70.90 -24.68
N LYS A 1036 -22.97 71.38 -23.72
CA LYS A 1036 -21.57 71.75 -23.95
C LYS A 1036 -20.72 70.54 -24.39
N VAL A 1037 -20.82 69.42 -23.68
CA VAL A 1037 -20.03 68.20 -23.98
C VAL A 1037 -20.50 67.56 -25.29
N VAL A 1038 -21.81 67.56 -25.57
CA VAL A 1038 -22.36 67.10 -26.87
C VAL A 1038 -21.80 67.94 -28.01
N LYS A 1039 -21.78 69.28 -27.89
CA LYS A 1039 -21.21 70.18 -28.91
C LYS A 1039 -19.71 69.95 -29.11
N GLU A 1040 -18.96 69.67 -28.05
CA GLU A 1040 -17.54 69.29 -28.15
C GLU A 1040 -17.34 67.96 -28.89
N LYS A 1041 -18.25 66.99 -28.74
CA LYS A 1041 -18.19 65.69 -29.43
C LYS A 1041 -18.56 65.81 -30.90
N LEU A 1042 -19.60 66.58 -31.23
CA LEU A 1042 -19.96 66.91 -32.62
C LEU A 1042 -18.81 67.61 -33.36
N ASN A 1043 -18.12 68.54 -32.70
CA ASN A 1043 -16.92 69.19 -33.27
C ASN A 1043 -15.73 68.23 -33.46
N LYS A 1044 -15.69 67.10 -32.73
CA LYS A 1044 -14.68 66.04 -32.87
C LYS A 1044 -15.07 64.97 -33.90
N GLY A 1045 -16.11 65.21 -34.71
CA GLY A 1045 -16.53 64.35 -35.81
C GLY A 1045 -17.48 63.22 -35.42
N TYR A 1046 -17.99 63.19 -34.18
CA TYR A 1046 -19.07 62.26 -33.80
C TYR A 1046 -20.38 62.72 -34.46
N ARG A 1047 -21.23 61.79 -34.90
CA ARG A 1047 -22.51 62.05 -35.57
C ARG A 1047 -23.68 61.35 -34.89
#